data_AF-A0A836PL21-F1
#
_entry.id   AF-A0A836PL21-F1
#
_cell.length_a   1.000
_cell.length_b   1.000
_cell.length_c   1.000
_cell.angle_alpha   90.00
_cell.angle_beta   90.00
_cell.angle_gamma   90.00
#
_symmetry.space_group_name_H-M   'P 1'
#
loop_
_entity.id
_entity.type
_entity.pdbx_description
1 polymer ?
#
loop_
_entity_poly.entity_id
_entity_poly.type
_entity_poly.pdbx_seq_one_letter_code
_entity_poly.pdbx_strand_id
1 'polypeptide(L)'
;MASIIISGTLLDPSSKLAIGDEVRFTHRTTTGSTIQSAQSSLTIGVSGTYSIELQFGLILVEYKDHVSTNFKNLGVVTVNQDSTATSLPELLNAIVPPTDAQLLEFQAILADCVTAQAAAEAAADVSEAFANQLTTTELIASTATYAANVNIGTSGFFSSGDNGNGNWIQTGLTGQTVSQSPAQLNDWLLNDGNGNQWSLVVNGAVNALSIGVTRDGVSSFSALTALKTGWQSSPQTLGSQTPKNSERALYFPSGHYSSNSDVYFETVDTGQSIYGDGPSTNMGNNIRFNINSYRSSFRDFMVSGTGSTGVSTSDTSAISQKGAVLSNLWIRDRTTNLILGEGAWGKIDNIHAEKAGGNNVELTEGSGYPLTNINANDATQDNWVIKNGASGSGEYKLNNCIGINAGRYNLRIEGSTANQAVESYFNQCTFTNAQRTRLLTINSIVDIDGSNVKVTFTTDHLLFDGQGDVNVTGTTSYDGNYTIAYISDTEISIPATYLSDGASGQVDMPNWDVFIDVPSGADPITRVNDMFFNGGNINYLYIKRGYSINFFGTRLKSQIQLGEVNRVMFMRQSRGRMVNSFQDLPINGANTGWSDIAYKDSDSAIAAGGGSMAISSPNNAIVSNNGLPTLHEMRVAETGITFTSIDKFIKLDRASQVISVGVITATNTYQTTDTEGASATDDLNTINGGTDGEILILSGASSTRVVTVKHNIGNIRLDGAADFAMTSGPRSRLTLQYDSRVNQWIEISRSNA
;
A
#
# COMPACT_ATOMS: atom_id res chain seq x y z
N MET A 1 -17.66 35.07 -104.82
CA MET A 1 -17.95 34.22 -103.64
C MET A 1 -16.63 33.67 -103.17
N ALA A 2 -16.37 33.61 -101.86
CA ALA A 2 -15.09 33.10 -101.36
C ALA A 2 -14.94 31.61 -101.69
N SER A 3 -13.77 31.23 -102.18
CA SER A 3 -13.47 29.90 -102.71
C SER A 3 -12.02 29.52 -102.44
N ILE A 4 -11.75 28.22 -102.42
CA ILE A 4 -10.40 27.66 -102.54
C ILE A 4 -10.26 26.97 -103.90
N ILE A 5 -9.04 26.90 -104.41
CA ILE A 5 -8.71 26.05 -105.57
C ILE A 5 -8.02 24.81 -105.04
N ILE A 6 -8.59 23.65 -105.32
CA ILE A 6 -7.90 22.37 -105.10
C ILE A 6 -7.45 21.81 -106.44
N SER A 7 -6.24 21.29 -106.47
CA SER A 7 -5.66 20.71 -107.68
C SER A 7 -4.76 19.54 -107.35
N GLY A 8 -4.55 18.66 -108.32
CA GLY A 8 -3.69 17.50 -108.15
C GLY A 8 -3.86 16.47 -109.25
N THR A 9 -3.27 15.30 -109.04
CA THR A 9 -3.44 14.13 -109.91
C THR A 9 -4.33 13.13 -109.20
N LEU A 10 -5.37 12.63 -109.89
CA LEU A 10 -6.24 11.59 -109.36
C LEU A 10 -5.81 10.22 -109.90
N LEU A 11 -5.65 9.27 -108.99
CA LEU A 11 -5.33 7.88 -109.33
C LEU A 11 -6.54 7.00 -109.08
N ASP A 12 -6.72 5.99 -109.93
CA ASP A 12 -7.69 4.93 -109.73
C ASP A 12 -7.23 3.97 -108.61
N PRO A 13 -8.10 3.06 -108.12
CA PRO A 13 -7.72 2.09 -107.08
C PRO A 13 -6.58 1.13 -107.48
N SER A 14 -6.21 1.06 -108.75
CA SER A 14 -5.07 0.30 -109.27
C SER A 14 -3.79 1.14 -109.45
N SER A 15 -3.79 2.37 -108.92
CA SER A 15 -2.69 3.34 -109.00
C SER A 15 -2.36 3.84 -110.42
N LYS A 16 -3.30 3.73 -111.36
CA LYS A 16 -3.19 4.34 -112.70
C LYS A 16 -3.90 5.68 -112.73
N LEU A 17 -3.60 6.52 -113.73
CA LEU A 17 -4.28 7.81 -113.89
C LEU A 17 -5.78 7.57 -114.13
N ALA A 18 -6.62 8.23 -113.33
CA ALA A 18 -8.09 8.15 -113.36
C ALA A 18 -8.70 8.88 -114.57
N ILE A 19 -8.17 8.64 -115.78
CA ILE A 19 -8.51 9.39 -116.99
C ILE A 19 -9.96 9.11 -117.40
N GLY A 20 -10.76 10.16 -117.55
CA GLY A 20 -12.17 10.06 -117.94
C GLY A 20 -13.15 9.85 -116.79
N ASP A 21 -12.67 9.70 -115.56
CA ASP A 21 -13.51 9.66 -114.36
C ASP A 21 -14.12 11.02 -114.05
N GLU A 22 -15.21 11.04 -113.29
CA GLU A 22 -15.95 12.25 -112.94
C GLU A 22 -16.04 12.41 -111.42
N VAL A 23 -15.58 13.56 -110.91
CA VAL A 23 -15.82 13.99 -109.53
C VAL A 23 -16.89 15.07 -109.53
N ARG A 24 -17.91 14.89 -108.72
CA ARG A 24 -19.04 15.80 -108.55
C ARG A 24 -19.02 16.41 -107.17
N PHE A 25 -19.21 17.73 -107.14
CA PHE A 25 -19.27 18.51 -105.92
C PHE A 25 -20.66 19.12 -105.83
N THR A 26 -21.37 18.79 -104.76
CA THR A 26 -22.73 19.26 -104.50
C THR A 26 -22.71 20.10 -103.24
N HIS A 27 -22.96 21.40 -103.38
CA HIS A 27 -23.10 22.28 -102.21
C HIS A 27 -24.37 21.93 -101.43
N ARG A 28 -24.19 21.61 -100.14
CA ARG A 28 -25.27 21.45 -99.17
C ARG A 28 -25.40 22.76 -98.38
N THR A 29 -25.98 23.78 -99.00
CA THR A 29 -26.32 25.01 -98.25
C THR A 29 -27.51 24.70 -97.34
N THR A 30 -27.46 25.11 -96.07
CA THR A 30 -28.55 24.91 -95.10
C THR A 30 -29.53 26.09 -95.03
N THR A 31 -29.47 27.03 -95.97
CA THR A 31 -30.41 28.15 -96.05
C THR A 31 -31.50 27.88 -97.07
N GLY A 32 -32.69 27.49 -96.58
CA GLY A 32 -33.97 27.63 -97.29
C GLY A 32 -34.47 26.38 -98.02
N SER A 33 -35.72 26.03 -97.75
CA SER A 33 -36.45 24.92 -98.37
C SER A 33 -36.42 24.97 -99.91
N THR A 34 -35.76 23.96 -100.51
CA THR A 34 -35.59 23.67 -101.95
C THR A 34 -34.73 24.65 -102.80
N ILE A 35 -33.48 24.25 -103.12
CA ILE A 35 -32.95 23.81 -104.42
C ILE A 35 -31.47 23.40 -104.23
N GLN A 36 -31.08 22.24 -104.74
CA GLN A 36 -29.68 21.80 -104.92
C GLN A 36 -29.02 22.74 -105.94
N SER A 37 -28.44 23.86 -105.50
CA SER A 37 -28.30 25.06 -106.37
C SER A 37 -26.93 25.30 -107.00
N ALA A 38 -25.92 24.46 -106.77
CA ALA A 38 -24.71 24.46 -107.59
C ALA A 38 -24.07 23.07 -107.58
N GLN A 39 -24.20 22.36 -108.69
CA GLN A 39 -23.47 21.12 -108.95
C GLN A 39 -22.38 21.44 -109.95
N SER A 40 -21.12 21.34 -109.53
CA SER A 40 -19.98 21.35 -110.44
C SER A 40 -19.48 19.93 -110.57
N SER A 41 -19.42 19.42 -111.79
CA SER A 41 -18.71 18.17 -112.08
C SER A 41 -17.48 18.44 -112.92
N LEU A 42 -16.43 17.68 -112.62
CA LEU A 42 -15.17 17.76 -113.32
C LEU A 42 -14.81 16.37 -113.83
N THR A 43 -14.59 16.27 -115.13
CA THR A 43 -14.01 15.08 -115.76
C THR A 43 -12.50 15.20 -115.77
N ILE A 44 -11.81 14.13 -115.35
CA ILE A 44 -10.35 14.08 -115.31
C ILE A 44 -9.79 13.98 -116.73
N GLY A 45 -8.92 14.93 -117.12
CA GLY A 45 -8.32 15.00 -118.45
C GLY A 45 -7.29 13.89 -118.72
N VAL A 46 -6.81 13.82 -119.96
CA VAL A 46 -5.86 12.79 -120.44
C VAL A 46 -4.51 12.75 -119.70
N SER A 47 -4.17 13.81 -118.95
CA SER A 47 -2.99 13.90 -118.08
C SER A 47 -3.23 13.42 -116.64
N GLY A 48 -4.46 12.99 -116.30
CA GLY A 48 -4.83 12.55 -114.94
C GLY A 48 -4.96 13.67 -113.91
N THR A 49 -4.75 14.92 -114.32
CA THR A 49 -4.78 16.10 -113.45
C THR A 49 -6.16 16.72 -113.35
N TYR A 50 -6.51 17.23 -112.17
CA TYR A 50 -7.71 18.00 -111.90
C TYR A 50 -7.36 19.35 -111.29
N SER A 51 -8.20 20.35 -111.55
CA SER A 51 -8.17 21.65 -110.91
C SER A 51 -9.61 22.14 -110.83
N ILE A 52 -10.08 22.42 -109.61
CA ILE A 52 -11.44 22.92 -109.40
C ILE A 52 -11.46 23.97 -108.31
N GLU A 53 -12.24 25.01 -108.55
CA GLU A 53 -12.56 26.05 -107.57
C GLU A 53 -13.78 25.62 -106.76
N LEU A 54 -13.60 25.40 -105.46
CA LEU A 54 -14.67 25.05 -104.52
C LEU A 54 -15.02 26.26 -103.66
N GLN A 55 -16.30 26.63 -103.63
CA GLN A 55 -16.76 27.76 -102.81
C GLN A 55 -16.83 27.36 -101.34
N PHE A 56 -16.82 28.32 -100.43
CA PHE A 56 -16.97 28.03 -99.00
C PHE A 56 -18.37 27.47 -98.71
N GLY A 57 -18.45 26.45 -97.86
CA GLY A 57 -19.68 25.79 -97.44
C GLY A 57 -19.48 24.31 -97.11
N LEU A 58 -20.58 23.63 -96.77
CA LEU A 58 -20.62 22.17 -96.67
C LEU A 58 -20.78 21.58 -98.06
N ILE A 59 -19.83 20.77 -98.50
CA ILE A 59 -19.80 20.21 -99.85
C ILE A 59 -19.84 18.69 -99.74
N LEU A 60 -20.81 18.09 -100.40
CA LEU A 60 -20.85 16.66 -100.66
C LEU A 60 -19.95 16.36 -101.86
N VAL A 61 -18.98 15.48 -101.67
CA VAL A 61 -18.07 15.04 -102.72
C VAL A 61 -18.49 13.65 -103.17
N GLU A 62 -18.70 13.48 -104.47
CA GLU A 62 -19.13 12.23 -105.08
C GLU A 62 -18.21 11.88 -106.25
N TYR A 63 -17.96 10.59 -106.47
CA TYR A 63 -17.05 10.13 -107.51
C TYR A 63 -17.68 9.01 -108.34
N LYS A 64 -17.35 9.01 -109.63
CA LYS A 64 -17.82 8.01 -110.59
C LYS A 64 -16.68 7.68 -111.56
N ASP A 65 -16.44 6.39 -111.73
CA ASP A 65 -15.53 5.83 -112.74
C ASP A 65 -16.12 6.00 -114.16
N HIS A 66 -15.28 6.26 -115.16
CA HIS A 66 -15.62 6.39 -116.59
C HIS A 66 -16.53 5.28 -117.12
N VAL A 67 -16.38 4.04 -116.63
CA VAL A 67 -17.22 2.91 -117.06
C VAL A 67 -18.51 2.72 -116.26
N SER A 68 -18.64 3.39 -115.12
CA SER A 68 -19.84 3.35 -114.28
C SER A 68 -20.89 4.34 -114.80
N THR A 69 -22.16 4.17 -114.41
CA THR A 69 -23.20 5.22 -114.56
C THR A 69 -23.59 5.88 -113.23
N ASN A 70 -23.19 5.28 -112.10
CA ASN A 70 -23.59 5.70 -110.75
C ASN A 70 -22.45 6.41 -109.99
N PHE A 71 -22.80 7.49 -109.29
CA PHE A 71 -21.90 8.20 -108.37
C PHE A 71 -21.88 7.54 -106.99
N LYS A 72 -20.69 7.47 -106.38
CA LYS A 72 -20.46 7.03 -105.01
C LYS A 72 -20.15 8.24 -104.14
N ASN A 73 -20.80 8.33 -102.99
CA ASN A 73 -20.52 9.38 -102.00
C ASN A 73 -19.17 9.12 -101.31
N LEU A 74 -18.26 10.09 -101.35
CA LEU A 74 -16.95 10.04 -100.71
C LEU A 74 -16.94 10.71 -99.32
N GLY A 75 -17.90 11.57 -99.03
CA GLY A 75 -18.02 12.28 -97.75
C GLY A 75 -18.57 13.70 -97.90
N VAL A 76 -18.87 14.32 -96.75
CA VAL A 76 -19.20 15.74 -96.68
C VAL A 76 -18.03 16.47 -96.02
N VAL A 77 -17.50 17.49 -96.69
CA VAL A 77 -16.38 18.29 -96.22
C VAL A 77 -16.84 19.72 -95.96
N THR A 78 -16.24 20.39 -94.98
CA THR A 78 -16.47 21.82 -94.74
C THR A 78 -15.32 22.59 -95.37
N VAL A 79 -15.63 23.47 -96.32
CA VAL A 79 -14.68 24.39 -96.94
C VAL A 79 -14.94 25.79 -96.39
N ASN A 80 -13.93 26.43 -95.81
CA ASN A 80 -14.01 27.78 -95.26
C ASN A 80 -12.66 28.50 -95.41
N GLN A 81 -12.55 29.71 -94.85
CA GLN A 81 -11.33 30.52 -94.93
C GLN A 81 -10.09 29.88 -94.29
N ASP A 82 -10.31 28.91 -93.39
CA ASP A 82 -9.26 28.22 -92.63
C ASP A 82 -8.93 26.82 -93.21
N SER A 83 -9.56 26.46 -94.34
CA SER A 83 -9.31 25.19 -95.02
C SER A 83 -7.95 25.20 -95.69
N THR A 84 -6.98 24.46 -95.13
CA THR A 84 -5.61 24.38 -95.66
C THR A 84 -5.40 23.27 -96.70
N ALA A 85 -6.44 22.49 -97.01
CA ALA A 85 -6.35 21.40 -97.97
C ALA A 85 -6.12 21.93 -99.39
N THR A 86 -5.09 21.43 -100.07
CA THR A 86 -4.72 21.84 -101.43
C THR A 86 -5.11 20.80 -102.49
N SER A 87 -5.42 19.59 -102.05
CA SER A 87 -5.85 18.46 -102.87
C SER A 87 -7.13 17.80 -102.33
N LEU A 88 -7.85 17.08 -103.18
CA LEU A 88 -9.07 16.36 -102.85
C LEU A 88 -8.87 15.31 -101.74
N PRO A 89 -7.78 14.51 -101.71
CA PRO A 89 -7.52 13.59 -100.61
C PRO A 89 -7.24 14.29 -99.28
N GLU A 90 -6.51 15.42 -99.29
CA GLU A 90 -6.30 16.22 -98.09
C GLU A 90 -7.62 16.79 -97.56
N LEU A 91 -8.48 17.26 -98.47
CA LEU A 91 -9.76 17.85 -98.11
C LEU A 91 -10.71 16.83 -97.46
N LEU A 92 -10.70 15.59 -97.94
CA LEU A 92 -11.51 14.49 -97.39
C LEU A 92 -11.01 13.98 -96.03
N ASN A 93 -9.75 14.28 -95.65
CA ASN A 93 -9.13 13.81 -94.41
C ASN A 93 -8.88 14.92 -93.37
N ALA A 94 -9.19 16.18 -93.67
CA ALA A 94 -8.96 17.31 -92.77
C ALA A 94 -9.97 17.32 -91.60
N ILE A 95 -9.47 17.34 -90.36
CA ILE A 95 -10.27 17.55 -89.14
C ILE A 95 -10.31 19.06 -88.87
N VAL A 96 -11.49 19.63 -88.61
CA VAL A 96 -11.65 21.06 -88.29
C VAL A 96 -11.25 21.32 -86.82
N PRO A 97 -10.25 22.17 -86.52
CA PRO A 97 -9.88 22.52 -85.16
C PRO A 97 -10.98 23.34 -84.44
N PRO A 98 -11.08 23.28 -83.10
CA PRO A 98 -11.99 24.14 -82.34
C PRO A 98 -11.64 25.62 -82.57
N THR A 99 -12.67 26.45 -82.67
CA THR A 99 -12.55 27.89 -82.93
C THR A 99 -12.02 28.65 -81.70
N ASP A 100 -11.42 29.82 -81.91
CA ASP A 100 -10.90 30.68 -80.83
C ASP A 100 -11.95 31.03 -79.77
N ALA A 101 -13.23 31.15 -80.18
CA ALA A 101 -14.35 31.39 -79.27
C ALA A 101 -14.59 30.22 -78.30
N GLN A 102 -14.50 28.98 -78.80
CA GLN A 102 -14.63 27.77 -77.97
C GLN A 102 -13.43 27.60 -77.04
N LEU A 103 -12.24 27.98 -77.50
CA LEU A 103 -11.04 27.97 -76.68
C LEU A 103 -11.15 28.94 -75.49
N LEU A 104 -11.71 30.13 -75.73
CA LEU A 104 -11.94 31.14 -74.69
C LEU A 104 -12.99 30.70 -73.67
N GLU A 105 -14.05 30.02 -74.12
CA GLU A 105 -15.08 29.45 -73.24
C GLU A 105 -14.52 28.34 -72.34
N PHE A 106 -13.67 27.46 -72.88
CA PHE A 106 -12.99 26.45 -72.07
C PHE A 106 -12.01 27.03 -71.05
N GLN A 107 -11.35 28.14 -71.37
CA GLN A 107 -10.48 28.86 -70.42
C GLN A 107 -11.28 29.49 -69.27
N ALA A 108 -12.46 30.04 -69.55
CA ALA A 108 -13.35 30.61 -68.54
C ALA A 108 -13.85 29.53 -67.56
N ILE A 109 -14.30 28.38 -68.09
CA ILE A 109 -14.74 27.24 -67.26
C ILE A 109 -13.60 26.73 -66.38
N LEU A 110 -12.37 26.65 -66.93
CA LEU A 110 -11.21 26.23 -66.16
C LEU A 110 -10.91 27.20 -65.00
N ALA A 111 -11.01 28.51 -65.25
CA ALA A 111 -10.81 29.53 -64.22
C ALA A 111 -11.84 29.45 -63.08
N ASP A 112 -13.11 29.18 -63.43
CA ASP A 112 -14.19 28.97 -62.45
C ASP A 112 -13.94 27.70 -61.62
N CYS A 113 -13.53 26.60 -62.25
CA CYS A 113 -13.19 25.36 -61.56
C CYS A 113 -12.01 25.54 -60.59
N VAL A 114 -10.94 26.24 -61.00
CA VAL A 114 -9.78 26.52 -60.13
C VAL A 114 -10.19 27.39 -58.94
N THR A 115 -11.05 28.38 -59.17
CA THR A 115 -11.58 29.24 -58.10
C THR A 115 -12.43 28.43 -57.10
N ALA A 116 -13.29 27.54 -57.60
CA ALA A 116 -14.10 26.65 -56.77
C ALA A 116 -13.24 25.64 -55.97
N GLN A 117 -12.18 25.11 -56.57
CA GLN A 117 -11.21 24.25 -55.89
C GLN A 117 -10.52 24.99 -54.75
N ALA A 118 -9.98 26.17 -55.00
CA ALA A 118 -9.31 26.97 -53.97
C ALA A 118 -10.25 27.36 -52.82
N ALA A 119 -11.52 27.66 -53.11
CA ALA A 119 -12.53 27.92 -52.09
C ALA A 119 -12.86 26.68 -51.25
N ALA A 120 -12.88 25.50 -51.86
CA ALA A 120 -13.10 24.24 -51.14
C ALA A 120 -11.91 23.86 -50.25
N GLU A 121 -10.67 24.04 -50.74
CA GLU A 121 -9.44 23.83 -49.97
C GLU A 121 -9.37 24.78 -48.77
N ALA A 122 -9.64 26.07 -48.96
CA ALA A 122 -9.69 27.05 -47.87
C ALA A 122 -10.80 26.75 -46.84
N ALA A 123 -11.96 26.23 -47.26
CA ALA A 123 -13.02 25.81 -46.35
C ALA A 123 -12.65 24.57 -45.53
N ALA A 124 -11.91 23.63 -46.12
CA ALA A 124 -11.39 22.45 -45.42
C ALA A 124 -10.37 22.84 -44.35
N ASP A 125 -9.43 23.73 -44.68
CA ASP A 125 -8.40 24.22 -43.74
C ASP A 125 -9.03 24.96 -42.54
N VAL A 126 -10.08 25.75 -42.78
CA VAL A 126 -10.82 26.46 -41.70
C VAL A 126 -11.61 25.49 -40.81
N SER A 127 -12.19 24.43 -41.38
CA SER A 127 -12.90 23.40 -40.63
C SER A 127 -11.97 22.59 -39.72
N GLU A 128 -10.75 22.29 -40.17
CA GLU A 128 -9.74 21.58 -39.38
C GLU A 128 -9.10 22.47 -38.30
N ALA A 129 -8.99 23.79 -38.56
CA ALA A 129 -8.54 24.76 -37.58
C ALA A 129 -9.56 25.04 -36.46
N PHE A 130 -10.87 25.03 -36.75
CA PHE A 130 -11.93 25.25 -35.75
C PHE A 130 -12.13 24.06 -34.81
N ALA A 131 -11.92 22.83 -35.30
CA ALA A 131 -12.04 21.60 -34.51
C ALA A 131 -10.97 21.47 -33.41
N ASN A 132 -9.85 22.19 -33.51
CA ASN A 132 -8.71 22.06 -32.59
C ASN A 132 -8.64 23.15 -31.50
N GLN A 133 -9.64 24.03 -31.36
CA GLN A 133 -9.61 25.11 -30.36
C GLN A 133 -10.74 25.08 -29.33
N LEU A 134 -11.86 24.41 -29.59
CA LEU A 134 -13.02 24.45 -28.69
C LEU A 134 -12.69 23.86 -27.31
N THR A 135 -12.91 24.63 -26.26
CA THR A 135 -12.86 24.16 -24.86
C THR A 135 -14.15 23.45 -24.47
N THR A 136 -14.15 22.68 -23.37
CA THR A 136 -15.36 22.01 -22.88
C THR A 136 -16.45 23.02 -22.49
N THR A 137 -16.07 24.15 -21.90
CA THR A 137 -17.02 25.23 -21.59
C THR A 137 -17.62 25.87 -22.85
N GLU A 138 -16.85 26.03 -23.92
CA GLU A 138 -17.38 26.50 -25.21
C GLU A 138 -18.28 25.45 -25.89
N LEU A 139 -17.99 24.14 -25.76
CA LEU A 139 -18.90 23.07 -26.20
C LEU A 139 -20.24 23.12 -25.45
N ILE A 140 -20.21 23.32 -24.13
CA ILE A 140 -21.40 23.48 -23.29
C ILE A 140 -22.24 24.70 -23.73
N ALA A 141 -21.59 25.78 -24.17
CA ALA A 141 -22.27 26.97 -24.67
C ALA A 141 -22.65 26.88 -26.16
N SER A 142 -22.16 25.87 -26.89
CA SER A 142 -22.27 25.78 -28.35
C SER A 142 -23.72 25.54 -28.78
N THR A 143 -24.16 26.32 -29.76
CA THR A 143 -25.44 26.13 -30.48
C THR A 143 -25.24 25.51 -31.87
N ALA A 144 -24.03 25.01 -32.15
CA ALA A 144 -23.78 24.27 -33.39
C ALA A 144 -24.55 22.94 -33.41
N THR A 145 -24.95 22.51 -34.60
CA THR A 145 -25.67 21.25 -34.80
C THR A 145 -24.68 20.11 -35.00
N TYR A 146 -24.76 19.12 -34.13
CA TYR A 146 -23.89 17.94 -34.15
C TYR A 146 -24.72 16.68 -34.40
N ALA A 147 -24.16 15.75 -35.19
CA ALA A 147 -24.81 14.47 -35.51
C ALA A 147 -24.58 13.45 -34.39
N ALA A 148 -25.58 12.58 -34.15
CA ALA A 148 -25.50 11.55 -33.12
C ALA A 148 -24.23 10.69 -33.25
N ASN A 149 -23.59 10.40 -32.12
CA ASN A 149 -22.31 9.68 -32.02
C ASN A 149 -21.09 10.40 -32.59
N VAL A 150 -21.17 11.69 -32.93
CA VAL A 150 -19.96 12.46 -33.25
C VAL A 150 -19.08 12.57 -32.00
N ASN A 151 -17.77 12.39 -32.19
CA ASN A 151 -16.76 12.53 -31.15
C ASN A 151 -16.00 13.84 -31.36
N ILE A 152 -15.89 14.65 -30.33
CA ILE A 152 -15.18 15.94 -30.34
C ILE A 152 -14.12 15.93 -29.25
N GLY A 153 -12.86 16.14 -29.65
CA GLY A 153 -11.78 16.46 -28.72
C GLY A 153 -11.80 17.96 -28.39
N THR A 154 -11.82 18.30 -27.12
CA THR A 154 -11.70 19.69 -26.66
C THR A 154 -10.24 20.05 -26.39
N SER A 155 -9.87 21.33 -26.50
CA SER A 155 -8.49 21.79 -26.29
C SER A 155 -8.14 22.07 -24.81
N GLY A 156 -9.15 22.05 -23.95
CA GLY A 156 -9.08 22.31 -22.50
C GLY A 156 -10.49 22.35 -21.89
N PHE A 157 -10.61 22.52 -20.57
CA PHE A 157 -11.93 22.62 -19.93
C PHE A 157 -12.43 24.06 -19.91
N PHE A 158 -11.68 24.94 -19.24
CA PHE A 158 -11.97 26.37 -19.10
C PHE A 158 -11.21 27.20 -20.13
N SER A 159 -10.03 26.76 -20.54
CA SER A 159 -9.18 27.48 -21.48
C SER A 159 -8.32 26.51 -22.27
N SER A 160 -8.02 26.85 -23.53
CA SER A 160 -7.16 26.01 -24.36
C SER A 160 -5.79 25.79 -23.71
N GLY A 161 -5.34 24.54 -23.64
CA GLY A 161 -4.05 24.17 -23.04
C GLY A 161 -4.05 24.09 -21.51
N ASP A 162 -5.19 24.17 -20.83
CA ASP A 162 -5.28 24.01 -19.37
C ASP A 162 -5.05 22.57 -18.88
N ASN A 163 -4.88 21.61 -19.80
CA ASN A 163 -4.76 20.16 -19.59
C ASN A 163 -6.06 19.50 -19.09
N GLY A 164 -7.19 20.21 -19.16
CA GLY A 164 -8.55 19.71 -18.96
C GLY A 164 -9.23 19.30 -20.26
N ASN A 165 -8.46 18.98 -21.30
CA ASN A 165 -9.00 18.46 -22.55
C ASN A 165 -9.73 17.13 -22.31
N GLY A 166 -10.87 16.96 -22.97
CA GLY A 166 -11.68 15.76 -22.93
C GLY A 166 -12.25 15.42 -24.31
N ASN A 167 -12.42 14.14 -24.58
CA ASN A 167 -13.10 13.64 -25.77
C ASN A 167 -14.56 13.39 -25.42
N TRP A 168 -15.48 14.04 -26.10
CA TRP A 168 -16.92 13.99 -25.81
C TRP A 168 -17.67 13.40 -26.99
N ILE A 169 -18.51 12.39 -26.73
CA ILE A 169 -19.39 11.79 -27.74
C ILE A 169 -20.84 12.25 -27.52
N GLN A 170 -21.49 12.75 -28.57
CA GLN A 170 -22.91 13.09 -28.49
C GLN A 170 -23.72 11.80 -28.37
N THR A 171 -24.54 11.66 -27.34
CA THR A 171 -25.21 10.38 -27.01
C THR A 171 -26.47 10.12 -27.84
N GLY A 172 -26.89 11.09 -28.66
CA GLY A 172 -28.16 11.05 -29.39
C GLY A 172 -29.38 11.42 -28.53
N LEU A 173 -29.21 11.65 -27.22
CA LEU A 173 -30.26 12.20 -26.37
C LEU A 173 -30.33 13.72 -26.57
N THR A 174 -31.52 14.21 -26.94
CA THR A 174 -31.81 15.63 -27.19
C THR A 174 -32.90 16.15 -26.25
N GLY A 175 -33.13 17.47 -26.23
CA GLY A 175 -34.18 18.10 -25.42
C GLY A 175 -33.88 18.12 -23.91
N GLN A 176 -32.60 17.96 -23.54
CA GLN A 176 -32.15 18.16 -22.17
C GLN A 176 -32.13 19.64 -21.82
N THR A 177 -31.97 19.97 -20.54
CA THR A 177 -31.74 21.36 -20.14
C THR A 177 -30.40 21.83 -20.72
N VAL A 178 -30.43 22.97 -21.42
CA VAL A 178 -29.29 23.49 -22.19
C VAL A 178 -28.14 23.92 -21.28
N SER A 179 -26.92 23.89 -21.82
CA SER A 179 -25.71 24.44 -21.21
C SER A 179 -25.44 23.99 -19.78
N GLN A 180 -25.51 22.68 -19.55
CA GLN A 180 -25.19 22.08 -18.26
C GLN A 180 -23.82 21.42 -18.29
N SER A 181 -22.97 21.78 -17.33
CA SER A 181 -21.66 21.17 -17.12
C SER A 181 -21.75 19.82 -16.38
N PRO A 182 -20.68 19.01 -16.38
CA PRO A 182 -20.57 17.81 -15.55
C PRO A 182 -20.90 18.05 -14.08
N ALA A 183 -20.45 19.17 -13.52
CA ALA A 183 -20.74 19.56 -12.15
C ALA A 183 -22.25 19.79 -11.89
N GLN A 184 -23.01 20.24 -12.88
CA GLN A 184 -24.46 20.46 -12.76
C GLN A 184 -25.27 19.17 -12.96
N LEU A 185 -24.75 18.24 -13.77
CA LEU A 185 -25.36 16.93 -13.98
C LEU A 185 -24.94 15.88 -12.95
N ASN A 186 -23.88 16.16 -12.18
CA ASN A 186 -23.27 15.25 -11.21
C ASN A 186 -22.86 13.91 -11.84
N ASP A 187 -22.32 13.97 -13.05
CA ASP A 187 -21.93 12.79 -13.84
C ASP A 187 -20.85 13.17 -14.86
N TRP A 188 -20.29 12.20 -15.58
CA TRP A 188 -19.39 12.42 -16.72
C TRP A 188 -20.14 12.78 -18.01
N LEU A 189 -21.14 13.65 -17.85
CA LEU A 189 -22.06 14.10 -18.89
C LEU A 189 -22.04 15.63 -18.99
N LEU A 190 -22.37 16.18 -20.16
CA LEU A 190 -22.67 17.59 -20.32
C LEU A 190 -23.82 17.78 -21.33
N ASN A 191 -24.49 18.92 -21.27
CA ASN A 191 -25.46 19.33 -22.28
C ASN A 191 -24.99 20.60 -22.99
N ASP A 192 -25.01 20.61 -24.32
CA ASP A 192 -24.67 21.78 -25.13
C ASP A 192 -25.77 22.85 -25.11
N GLY A 193 -25.55 23.98 -25.81
CA GLY A 193 -26.49 25.10 -25.92
C GLY A 193 -27.79 24.76 -26.64
N ASN A 194 -27.86 23.63 -27.34
CA ASN A 194 -29.06 23.10 -27.98
C ASN A 194 -29.77 22.03 -27.13
N GLY A 195 -29.21 21.66 -25.97
CA GLY A 195 -29.77 20.63 -25.09
C GLY A 195 -29.52 19.21 -25.60
N ASN A 196 -28.49 19.00 -26.44
CA ASN A 196 -27.99 17.67 -26.73
C ASN A 196 -27.06 17.22 -25.62
N GLN A 197 -27.19 15.96 -25.22
CA GLN A 197 -26.33 15.36 -24.21
C GLN A 197 -25.08 14.77 -24.84
N TRP A 198 -23.98 14.93 -24.12
CA TRP A 198 -22.66 14.42 -24.44
C TRP A 198 -22.12 13.62 -23.27
N SER A 199 -21.35 12.59 -23.58
CA SER A 199 -20.69 11.72 -22.59
C SER A 199 -19.19 11.73 -22.79
N LEU A 200 -18.42 11.72 -21.70
CA LEU A 200 -16.97 11.65 -21.77
C LEU A 200 -16.54 10.27 -22.28
N VAL A 201 -15.73 10.24 -23.33
CA VAL A 201 -15.12 9.01 -23.85
C VAL A 201 -13.97 8.59 -22.94
N VAL A 202 -14.15 7.47 -22.24
CA VAL A 202 -13.15 6.92 -21.33
C VAL A 202 -12.21 5.98 -22.07
N ASN A 203 -10.93 6.36 -22.18
CA ASN A 203 -9.87 5.54 -22.76
C ASN A 203 -8.63 5.57 -21.85
N GLY A 204 -8.59 4.67 -20.86
CA GLY A 204 -7.58 4.69 -19.81
C GLY A 204 -8.02 5.52 -18.61
N ALA A 205 -7.08 6.25 -18.00
CA ALA A 205 -7.35 7.07 -16.83
C ALA A 205 -8.13 8.35 -17.20
N VAL A 206 -9.14 8.68 -16.39
CA VAL A 206 -9.88 9.95 -16.51
C VAL A 206 -9.11 11.03 -15.76
N ASN A 207 -8.71 12.09 -16.49
CA ASN A 207 -8.05 13.25 -15.90
C ASN A 207 -9.09 14.10 -15.14
N ALA A 208 -8.84 14.38 -13.87
CA ALA A 208 -9.73 15.19 -13.03
C ALA A 208 -10.07 16.55 -13.66
N LEU A 209 -9.13 17.16 -14.38
CA LEU A 209 -9.31 18.46 -15.02
C LEU A 209 -10.34 18.42 -16.17
N SER A 210 -10.59 17.27 -16.79
CA SER A 210 -11.56 17.15 -17.90
C SER A 210 -13.02 17.23 -17.44
N ILE A 211 -13.27 17.20 -16.12
CA ILE A 211 -14.58 17.37 -15.49
C ILE A 211 -14.74 18.77 -14.89
N GLY A 212 -13.73 19.63 -15.03
CA GLY A 212 -13.75 21.01 -14.53
C GLY A 212 -13.24 21.16 -13.10
N VAL A 213 -12.49 20.18 -12.59
CA VAL A 213 -11.80 20.31 -11.30
C VAL A 213 -10.66 21.32 -11.46
N THR A 214 -10.56 22.29 -10.55
CA THR A 214 -9.44 23.25 -10.49
C THR A 214 -8.32 22.75 -9.58
N ARG A 215 -7.10 23.21 -9.85
CA ARG A 215 -5.86 22.79 -9.20
C ARG A 215 -5.10 23.92 -8.49
N ASP A 216 -5.80 25.02 -8.23
CA ASP A 216 -5.32 26.29 -7.68
C ASP A 216 -5.49 26.40 -6.15
N GLY A 217 -5.95 25.33 -5.50
CA GLY A 217 -6.28 25.30 -4.07
C GLY A 217 -7.64 25.92 -3.75
N VAL A 218 -8.37 26.44 -4.74
CA VAL A 218 -9.74 26.92 -4.56
C VAL A 218 -10.68 25.72 -4.53
N SER A 219 -11.78 25.84 -3.77
CA SER A 219 -12.76 24.76 -3.64
C SER A 219 -13.38 24.39 -4.98
N SER A 220 -13.21 23.13 -5.39
CA SER A 220 -13.81 22.51 -6.59
C SER A 220 -14.91 21.49 -6.24
N PHE A 221 -15.64 21.71 -5.15
CA PHE A 221 -16.58 20.73 -4.56
C PHE A 221 -17.52 20.05 -5.58
N SER A 222 -18.24 20.82 -6.40
CA SER A 222 -19.21 20.26 -7.35
C SER A 222 -18.57 19.46 -8.47
N ALA A 223 -17.45 19.93 -9.02
CA ALA A 223 -16.68 19.21 -10.04
C ALA A 223 -16.04 17.92 -9.48
N LEU A 224 -15.48 17.98 -8.27
CA LEU A 224 -14.94 16.80 -7.57
C LEU A 224 -16.05 15.76 -7.28
N THR A 225 -17.25 16.23 -6.94
CA THR A 225 -18.41 15.36 -6.71
C THR A 225 -18.88 14.70 -8.00
N ALA A 226 -18.94 15.43 -9.12
CA ALA A 226 -19.25 14.85 -10.43
C ALA A 226 -18.19 13.84 -10.88
N LEU A 227 -16.90 14.15 -10.68
CA LEU A 227 -15.78 13.25 -10.98
C LEU A 227 -15.92 11.93 -10.20
N LYS A 228 -16.16 12.02 -8.89
CA LYS A 228 -16.41 10.88 -7.99
C LYS A 228 -17.61 10.06 -8.47
N THR A 229 -18.76 10.70 -8.71
CA THR A 229 -20.00 10.01 -9.05
C THR A 229 -19.86 9.23 -10.35
N GLY A 230 -19.35 9.85 -11.41
CA GLY A 230 -19.13 9.17 -12.70
C GLY A 230 -18.11 8.02 -12.60
N TRP A 231 -17.09 8.16 -11.75
CA TRP A 231 -16.09 7.11 -11.55
C TRP A 231 -16.67 5.88 -10.85
N GLN A 232 -17.48 6.12 -9.80
CA GLN A 232 -18.14 5.07 -9.05
C GLN A 232 -19.26 4.39 -9.84
N SER A 233 -19.90 5.12 -10.77
CA SER A 233 -20.95 4.62 -11.66
C SER A 233 -20.44 4.03 -12.98
N SER A 234 -19.12 3.84 -13.14
CA SER A 234 -18.51 3.20 -14.31
C SER A 234 -18.17 1.70 -14.06
N PRO A 235 -19.16 0.79 -13.95
CA PRO A 235 -18.92 -0.63 -13.75
C PRO A 235 -18.42 -1.27 -15.04
N GLN A 236 -17.26 -1.89 -14.95
CA GLN A 236 -16.71 -2.81 -15.94
C GLN A 236 -16.39 -4.08 -15.16
N THR A 237 -17.11 -5.16 -15.40
CA THR A 237 -16.90 -6.43 -14.69
C THR A 237 -15.58 -7.08 -15.10
N LEU A 238 -14.47 -6.60 -14.55
CA LEU A 238 -13.16 -7.24 -14.62
C LEU A 238 -13.09 -8.50 -13.75
N GLY A 239 -14.09 -8.74 -12.89
CA GLY A 239 -14.12 -9.86 -11.95
C GLY A 239 -12.90 -9.84 -11.04
N SER A 240 -12.06 -10.87 -11.10
CA SER A 240 -10.81 -11.01 -10.33
C SER A 240 -9.54 -10.70 -11.16
N GLN A 241 -9.64 -9.97 -12.28
CA GLN A 241 -8.48 -9.64 -13.11
C GLN A 241 -7.80 -8.34 -12.66
N THR A 242 -6.50 -8.23 -12.90
CA THR A 242 -5.77 -6.95 -12.80
C THR A 242 -6.08 -6.10 -14.03
N PRO A 243 -6.37 -4.79 -13.90
CA PRO A 243 -6.58 -3.89 -15.05
C PRO A 243 -5.37 -3.86 -15.99
N LYS A 244 -5.60 -3.75 -17.31
CA LYS A 244 -4.51 -3.84 -18.29
C LYS A 244 -3.77 -2.51 -18.49
N ASN A 245 -4.46 -1.37 -18.47
CA ASN A 245 -3.88 -0.05 -18.81
C ASN A 245 -4.56 1.14 -18.10
N SER A 246 -4.59 1.16 -16.76
CA SER A 246 -5.27 2.23 -16.00
C SER A 246 -6.74 2.47 -16.41
N GLU A 247 -7.39 1.48 -17.01
CA GLU A 247 -8.71 1.55 -17.67
C GLU A 247 -9.85 1.98 -16.74
N ARG A 248 -9.61 2.02 -15.43
CA ARG A 248 -10.56 2.39 -14.38
C ARG A 248 -9.96 3.38 -13.38
N ALA A 249 -8.96 4.14 -13.81
CA ALA A 249 -8.23 5.03 -12.93
C ALA A 249 -8.71 6.49 -13.03
N LEU A 250 -8.62 7.21 -11.93
CA LEU A 250 -8.59 8.67 -11.92
C LEU A 250 -7.15 9.14 -11.89
N TYR A 251 -6.85 10.15 -12.70
CA TYR A 251 -5.56 10.84 -12.72
C TYR A 251 -5.72 12.27 -12.24
N PHE A 252 -4.93 12.66 -11.25
CA PHE A 252 -4.85 14.03 -10.75
C PHE A 252 -3.45 14.60 -11.07
N PRO A 253 -3.34 15.46 -12.10
CA PRO A 253 -2.10 16.14 -12.42
C PRO A 253 -1.56 16.96 -11.23
N SER A 254 -0.28 17.33 -11.28
CA SER A 254 0.32 18.22 -10.31
C SER A 254 -0.50 19.50 -10.10
N GLY A 255 -0.71 19.84 -8.83
CA GLY A 255 -1.49 20.99 -8.38
C GLY A 255 -2.12 20.78 -7.00
N HIS A 256 -2.86 21.78 -6.53
CA HIS A 256 -3.52 21.75 -5.22
C HIS A 256 -5.04 21.68 -5.39
N TYR A 257 -5.63 20.60 -4.91
CA TYR A 257 -7.06 20.33 -4.99
C TYR A 257 -7.68 20.53 -3.61
N SER A 258 -8.75 21.30 -3.51
CA SER A 258 -9.43 21.53 -2.24
C SER A 258 -10.94 21.50 -2.42
N SER A 259 -11.64 21.29 -1.31
CA SER A 259 -13.10 21.38 -1.24
C SER A 259 -13.53 22.12 0.02
N ASN A 260 -14.65 22.83 -0.04
CA ASN A 260 -15.29 23.47 1.11
C ASN A 260 -16.24 22.53 1.88
N SER A 261 -16.51 21.34 1.33
CA SER A 261 -17.32 20.28 1.93
C SER A 261 -16.71 18.91 1.63
N ASP A 262 -17.01 17.90 2.44
CA ASP A 262 -16.43 16.57 2.30
C ASP A 262 -16.74 15.93 0.94
N VAL A 263 -15.69 15.52 0.23
CA VAL A 263 -15.73 14.66 -0.96
C VAL A 263 -14.98 13.38 -0.64
N TYR A 264 -15.69 12.26 -0.67
CA TYR A 264 -15.17 10.95 -0.28
C TYR A 264 -15.04 10.01 -1.48
N PHE A 265 -13.83 9.85 -2.00
CA PHE A 265 -13.54 8.93 -3.09
C PHE A 265 -13.45 7.51 -2.57
N GLU A 266 -14.39 6.65 -2.94
CA GLU A 266 -14.40 5.24 -2.53
C GLU A 266 -14.34 4.33 -3.76
N THR A 267 -13.43 3.36 -3.75
CA THR A 267 -13.42 2.30 -4.77
C THR A 267 -14.57 1.33 -4.49
N VAL A 268 -15.44 1.12 -5.46
CA VAL A 268 -16.66 0.28 -5.36
C VAL A 268 -16.61 -0.97 -6.24
N ASP A 269 -15.60 -1.12 -7.11
CA ASP A 269 -15.44 -2.26 -8.00
C ASP A 269 -13.96 -2.56 -8.31
N THR A 270 -13.63 -3.79 -8.72
CA THR A 270 -12.26 -4.29 -8.91
C THR A 270 -11.42 -3.41 -9.84
N GLY A 271 -10.23 -3.02 -9.36
CA GLY A 271 -9.21 -2.34 -10.16
C GLY A 271 -9.38 -0.83 -10.27
N GLN A 272 -10.44 -0.25 -9.68
CA GLN A 272 -10.59 1.20 -9.55
C GLN A 272 -9.37 1.76 -8.84
N SER A 273 -8.70 2.70 -9.50
CA SER A 273 -7.45 3.27 -8.98
C SER A 273 -7.48 4.79 -9.04
N ILE A 274 -6.64 5.43 -8.25
CA ILE A 274 -6.46 6.88 -8.26
C ILE A 274 -4.96 7.12 -8.13
N TYR A 275 -4.39 7.95 -8.99
CA TYR A 275 -2.98 8.30 -8.94
C TYR A 275 -2.72 9.76 -9.30
N GLY A 276 -1.62 10.29 -8.77
CA GLY A 276 -1.13 11.64 -9.07
C GLY A 276 0.32 11.62 -9.55
N ASP A 277 0.99 12.77 -9.40
CA ASP A 277 2.39 12.99 -9.79
C ASP A 277 3.34 13.02 -8.56
N GLY A 278 2.88 12.52 -7.42
CA GLY A 278 3.62 12.52 -6.16
C GLY A 278 3.21 13.68 -5.23
N PRO A 279 4.14 14.22 -4.41
CA PRO A 279 3.81 15.30 -3.48
C PRO A 279 3.33 16.59 -4.14
N SER A 280 3.62 16.78 -5.45
CA SER A 280 3.14 17.92 -6.24
C SER A 280 1.64 17.85 -6.52
N THR A 281 1.03 16.68 -6.41
CA THR A 281 -0.42 16.50 -6.42
C THR A 281 -0.92 16.51 -4.97
N ASN A 282 -1.40 17.66 -4.50
CA ASN A 282 -1.87 17.84 -3.13
C ASN A 282 -3.40 17.78 -3.04
N MET A 283 -3.90 16.79 -2.32
CA MET A 283 -5.30 16.62 -1.93
C MET A 283 -5.53 17.29 -0.57
N GLY A 284 -5.96 18.55 -0.62
CA GLY A 284 -6.16 19.43 0.52
C GLY A 284 -7.47 19.19 1.27
N ASN A 285 -8.03 20.27 1.81
CA ASN A 285 -9.15 20.23 2.76
C ASN A 285 -10.36 19.46 2.22
N ASN A 286 -10.98 18.69 3.12
CA ASN A 286 -12.25 17.98 2.90
C ASN A 286 -12.24 16.98 1.72
N ILE A 287 -11.07 16.52 1.27
CA ILE A 287 -10.97 15.39 0.34
C ILE A 287 -10.50 14.16 1.10
N ARG A 288 -11.22 13.05 0.96
CA ARG A 288 -11.00 11.78 1.67
C ARG A 288 -10.99 10.60 0.70
N PHE A 289 -10.24 9.55 1.04
CA PHE A 289 -10.10 8.36 0.20
C PHE A 289 -10.37 7.09 0.97
N ASN A 290 -11.11 6.16 0.37
CA ASN A 290 -11.32 4.82 0.87
C ASN A 290 -11.10 3.76 -0.19
N ILE A 291 -10.19 2.84 0.10
CA ILE A 291 -9.89 1.72 -0.77
C ILE A 291 -10.61 0.48 -0.24
N ASN A 292 -11.68 0.12 -0.93
CA ASN A 292 -12.68 -0.89 -0.52
C ASN A 292 -12.96 -1.93 -1.62
N SER A 293 -12.03 -2.15 -2.55
CA SER A 293 -12.23 -3.06 -3.69
C SER A 293 -10.95 -3.72 -4.19
N TYR A 294 -11.07 -4.85 -4.89
CA TYR A 294 -9.95 -5.74 -5.21
C TYR A 294 -8.99 -5.07 -6.16
N ARG A 295 -7.68 -5.27 -5.97
CA ARG A 295 -6.64 -4.79 -6.91
C ARG A 295 -6.72 -3.29 -7.21
N SER A 296 -7.33 -2.53 -6.31
CA SER A 296 -7.42 -1.08 -6.38
C SER A 296 -6.10 -0.45 -5.98
N SER A 297 -5.85 0.79 -6.39
CA SER A 297 -4.65 1.47 -5.94
C SER A 297 -4.83 2.95 -5.68
N PHE A 298 -4.11 3.46 -4.68
CA PHE A 298 -4.02 4.87 -4.34
C PHE A 298 -2.55 5.24 -4.19
N ARG A 299 -2.03 6.04 -5.11
CA ARG A 299 -0.58 6.27 -5.20
C ARG A 299 -0.21 7.68 -5.61
N ASP A 300 0.97 8.11 -5.18
CA ASP A 300 1.65 9.30 -5.69
C ASP A 300 0.89 10.61 -5.36
N PHE A 301 0.66 10.85 -4.06
CA PHE A 301 -0.07 12.02 -3.55
C PHE A 301 0.56 12.64 -2.30
N MET A 302 0.44 13.96 -2.18
CA MET A 302 0.30 14.62 -0.89
C MET A 302 -1.19 14.65 -0.50
N VAL A 303 -1.51 14.33 0.74
CA VAL A 303 -2.84 14.43 1.34
C VAL A 303 -2.71 15.28 2.59
N SER A 304 -3.21 16.51 2.53
CA SER A 304 -3.01 17.52 3.59
C SER A 304 -4.30 18.21 3.97
N GLY A 305 -4.21 19.16 4.91
CA GLY A 305 -5.34 19.99 5.31
C GLY A 305 -6.04 19.52 6.57
N THR A 306 -6.99 20.32 7.04
CA THR A 306 -7.74 20.07 8.27
C THR A 306 -9.01 19.28 7.96
N GLY A 307 -9.32 18.24 8.75
CA GLY A 307 -10.55 17.46 8.59
C GLY A 307 -10.45 16.05 9.17
N SER A 308 -11.43 15.21 8.85
CA SER A 308 -11.51 13.78 9.21
C SER A 308 -10.38 12.94 8.56
N THR A 309 -10.48 11.62 8.58
CA THR A 309 -9.47 10.67 8.10
C THR A 309 -8.94 11.02 6.71
N GLY A 310 -7.63 10.95 6.51
CA GLY A 310 -6.99 11.18 5.21
C GLY A 310 -7.25 10.05 4.22
N VAL A 311 -6.65 8.90 4.49
CA VAL A 311 -6.76 7.68 3.66
C VAL A 311 -7.19 6.51 4.53
N SER A 312 -8.16 5.73 4.06
CA SER A 312 -8.63 4.54 4.76
C SER A 312 -8.79 3.31 3.87
N THR A 313 -8.90 2.15 4.51
CA THR A 313 -9.45 0.91 3.95
C THR A 313 -10.55 0.38 4.90
N SER A 314 -11.80 0.23 4.45
CA SER A 314 -12.92 -0.36 5.23
C SER A 314 -14.19 -0.52 4.36
N ASP A 315 -15.26 -1.28 4.63
CA ASP A 315 -15.67 -2.36 5.57
C ASP A 315 -16.92 -2.98 4.91
N THR A 316 -16.82 -4.17 4.30
CA THR A 316 -18.01 -5.01 4.05
C THR A 316 -17.60 -6.48 4.02
N SER A 317 -17.41 -7.11 5.19
CA SER A 317 -17.51 -8.57 5.48
C SER A 317 -16.89 -9.63 4.53
N ALA A 318 -16.16 -9.26 3.49
CA ALA A 318 -15.72 -10.16 2.43
C ALA A 318 -14.48 -9.63 1.69
N ILE A 319 -13.28 -9.82 2.26
CA ILE A 319 -11.95 -9.84 1.59
C ILE A 319 -11.75 -8.87 0.40
N SER A 320 -12.34 -7.68 0.41
CA SER A 320 -12.51 -6.89 -0.80
C SER A 320 -11.25 -6.16 -1.20
N GLN A 321 -10.29 -5.90 -0.31
CA GLN A 321 -9.07 -5.14 -0.60
C GLN A 321 -7.87 -6.01 -1.00
N LYS A 322 -8.10 -7.29 -1.33
CA LYS A 322 -7.01 -8.19 -1.72
C LYS A 322 -6.26 -7.66 -2.95
N GLY A 323 -4.94 -7.56 -2.82
CA GLY A 323 -4.07 -7.01 -3.85
C GLY A 323 -4.19 -5.50 -4.03
N ALA A 324 -4.86 -4.79 -3.12
CA ALA A 324 -4.86 -3.33 -3.12
C ALA A 324 -3.45 -2.78 -2.86
N VAL A 325 -3.13 -1.61 -3.42
CA VAL A 325 -1.82 -0.97 -3.27
C VAL A 325 -1.99 0.47 -2.80
N LEU A 326 -1.44 0.78 -1.63
CA LEU A 326 -1.25 2.16 -1.16
C LEU A 326 0.25 2.44 -1.17
N SER A 327 0.70 3.41 -1.97
CA SER A 327 2.14 3.70 -2.02
C SER A 327 2.53 5.11 -2.43
N ASN A 328 3.70 5.56 -1.99
CA ASN A 328 4.24 6.89 -2.30
C ASN A 328 3.27 8.00 -1.85
N LEU A 329 2.92 7.98 -0.57
CA LEU A 329 1.94 8.90 0.01
C LEU A 329 2.61 9.77 1.08
N TRP A 330 2.30 11.07 1.07
CA TRP A 330 2.62 12.00 2.13
C TRP A 330 1.32 12.48 2.74
N ILE A 331 1.01 12.06 3.96
CA ILE A 331 -0.28 12.33 4.60
C ILE A 331 -0.02 13.16 5.86
N ARG A 332 -0.68 14.30 6.01
CA ARG A 332 -0.41 15.21 7.12
C ARG A 332 -1.59 16.04 7.58
N ASP A 333 -1.52 16.46 8.84
CA ASP A 333 -2.42 17.43 9.48
C ASP A 333 -3.91 16.99 9.57
N ARG A 334 -4.23 15.72 9.26
CA ARG A 334 -5.58 15.13 9.41
C ARG A 334 -5.85 14.71 10.85
N THR A 335 -7.12 14.47 11.23
CA THR A 335 -7.43 13.85 12.53
C THR A 335 -6.76 12.48 12.66
N THR A 336 -6.93 11.63 11.65
CA THR A 336 -6.15 10.39 11.50
C THR A 336 -5.62 10.33 10.07
N ASN A 337 -4.31 10.14 9.90
CA ASN A 337 -3.71 10.20 8.57
C ASN A 337 -4.04 8.93 7.75
N LEU A 338 -3.73 7.75 8.29
CA LEU A 338 -3.96 6.46 7.63
C LEU A 338 -4.71 5.50 8.56
N ILE A 339 -5.79 4.89 8.05
CA ILE A 339 -6.50 3.81 8.72
C ILE A 339 -6.47 2.55 7.84
N LEU A 340 -5.94 1.46 8.37
CA LEU A 340 -6.03 0.13 7.76
C LEU A 340 -7.02 -0.72 8.56
N GLY A 341 -8.28 -0.66 8.14
CA GLY A 341 -9.40 -1.41 8.72
C GLY A 341 -9.49 -2.85 8.22
N GLU A 342 -10.71 -3.38 8.18
CA GLU A 342 -10.99 -4.73 7.69
C GLU A 342 -10.46 -4.93 6.26
N GLY A 343 -9.65 -5.97 6.08
CA GLY A 343 -9.13 -6.36 4.78
C GLY A 343 -7.91 -7.25 4.88
N ALA A 344 -7.56 -7.90 3.77
CA ALA A 344 -6.42 -8.81 3.77
C ALA A 344 -5.55 -8.70 2.52
N TRP A 345 -4.24 -8.83 2.72
CA TRP A 345 -3.23 -9.01 1.67
C TRP A 345 -3.14 -7.85 0.65
N GLY A 346 -3.28 -6.61 1.12
CA GLY A 346 -2.90 -5.40 0.36
C GLY A 346 -1.44 -5.00 0.63
N LYS A 347 -0.78 -4.34 -0.33
CA LYS A 347 0.59 -3.82 -0.17
C LYS A 347 0.54 -2.36 0.26
N ILE A 348 1.18 -2.06 1.39
CA ILE A 348 1.31 -0.69 1.93
C ILE A 348 2.80 -0.34 1.98
N ASP A 349 3.23 0.66 1.22
CA ASP A 349 4.66 0.88 0.96
C ASP A 349 5.02 2.35 0.78
N ASN A 350 6.11 2.80 1.37
CA ASN A 350 6.63 4.16 1.22
C ASN A 350 5.59 5.25 1.56
N ILE A 351 5.20 5.30 2.83
CA ILE A 351 4.23 6.27 3.35
C ILE A 351 4.90 7.17 4.40
N HIS A 352 4.67 8.47 4.29
CA HIS A 352 5.06 9.47 5.27
C HIS A 352 3.80 10.05 5.91
N ALA A 353 3.50 9.66 7.15
CA ALA A 353 2.41 10.21 7.95
C ALA A 353 2.98 11.17 9.00
N GLU A 354 2.50 12.42 9.05
CA GLU A 354 2.98 13.37 10.06
C GLU A 354 1.89 14.28 10.64
N LYS A 355 2.10 14.72 11.88
CA LYS A 355 1.33 15.80 12.52
C LYS A 355 -0.18 15.57 12.56
N ALA A 356 -0.62 14.33 12.71
CA ALA A 356 -2.03 14.05 12.90
C ALA A 356 -2.59 14.74 14.15
N GLY A 357 -3.78 15.34 14.05
CA GLY A 357 -4.56 15.89 15.17
C GLY A 357 -5.07 14.82 16.15
N GLY A 358 -4.92 13.54 15.79
CA GLY A 358 -5.07 12.35 16.61
C GLY A 358 -3.90 11.40 16.33
N ASN A 359 -4.17 10.30 15.62
CA ASN A 359 -3.19 9.24 15.35
C ASN A 359 -2.64 9.30 13.92
N ASN A 360 -1.37 8.95 13.70
CA ASN A 360 -0.84 8.88 12.33
C ASN A 360 -1.33 7.64 11.59
N VAL A 361 -1.09 6.45 12.16
CA VAL A 361 -1.46 5.18 11.55
C VAL A 361 -2.28 4.35 12.54
N GLU A 362 -3.50 3.98 12.14
CA GLU A 362 -4.35 3.06 12.90
C GLU A 362 -4.54 1.75 12.13
N LEU A 363 -4.27 0.64 12.82
CA LEU A 363 -4.42 -0.73 12.35
C LEU A 363 -5.48 -1.40 13.23
N THR A 364 -6.64 -1.76 12.69
CA THR A 364 -7.80 -2.13 13.53
C THR A 364 -8.32 -3.56 13.36
N GLU A 365 -8.45 -4.07 12.13
CA GLU A 365 -9.11 -5.37 11.85
C GLU A 365 -8.55 -6.04 10.59
N GLY A 366 -7.32 -5.70 10.21
CA GLY A 366 -6.66 -6.16 9.00
C GLY A 366 -5.85 -7.43 9.21
N SER A 367 -5.79 -8.29 8.18
CA SER A 367 -5.02 -9.54 8.21
C SER A 367 -4.01 -9.64 7.07
N GLY A 368 -2.74 -9.85 7.39
CA GLY A 368 -1.70 -10.13 6.42
C GLY A 368 -1.30 -8.93 5.54
N TYR A 369 -1.45 -7.70 6.04
CA TYR A 369 -0.89 -6.52 5.39
C TYR A 369 0.64 -6.47 5.58
N PRO A 370 1.46 -6.54 4.51
CA PRO A 370 2.84 -6.07 4.55
C PRO A 370 2.88 -4.54 4.52
N LEU A 371 3.39 -3.95 5.59
CA LEU A 371 3.69 -2.53 5.73
C LEU A 371 5.20 -2.35 5.61
N THR A 372 5.66 -1.59 4.62
CA THR A 372 7.09 -1.41 4.35
C THR A 372 7.45 0.07 4.22
N ASN A 373 8.56 0.51 4.82
CA ASN A 373 9.07 1.88 4.69
C ASN A 373 8.04 2.95 5.07
N ILE A 374 7.39 2.80 6.23
CA ILE A 374 6.38 3.77 6.69
C ILE A 374 6.97 4.59 7.84
N ASN A 375 6.94 5.91 7.69
CA ASN A 375 7.40 6.88 8.66
C ASN A 375 6.20 7.60 9.28
N ALA A 376 5.99 7.47 10.58
CA ALA A 376 4.94 8.16 11.32
C ALA A 376 5.56 9.08 12.38
N ASN A 377 5.34 10.39 12.26
CA ASN A 377 6.02 11.39 13.08
C ASN A 377 5.06 12.42 13.69
N ASP A 378 5.38 12.88 14.90
CA ASP A 378 4.78 14.07 15.51
C ASP A 378 3.24 14.05 15.63
N ALA A 379 2.61 12.87 15.74
CA ALA A 379 1.19 12.78 16.07
C ALA A 379 0.90 13.46 17.41
N THR A 380 -0.24 14.14 17.53
CA THR A 380 -0.68 14.72 18.82
C THR A 380 -1.05 13.64 19.84
N GLN A 381 -1.52 12.48 19.38
CA GLN A 381 -1.70 11.27 20.19
C GLN A 381 -0.62 10.24 19.83
N ASP A 382 -0.98 9.17 19.11
CA ASP A 382 -0.10 8.04 18.85
C ASP A 382 0.39 8.00 17.40
N ASN A 383 1.65 7.63 17.18
CA ASN A 383 2.14 7.45 15.80
C ASN A 383 1.57 6.18 15.16
N TRP A 384 1.59 5.09 15.93
CA TRP A 384 1.06 3.81 15.52
C TRP A 384 0.11 3.28 16.58
N VAL A 385 -1.09 2.90 16.17
CA VAL A 385 -2.05 2.18 17.00
C VAL A 385 -2.37 0.87 16.32
N ILE A 386 -2.20 -0.23 17.03
CA ILE A 386 -2.63 -1.56 16.62
C ILE A 386 -3.67 -2.03 17.63
N LYS A 387 -4.87 -2.28 17.15
CA LYS A 387 -5.98 -2.83 17.93
C LYS A 387 -6.62 -3.96 17.15
N ASN A 388 -7.34 -4.84 17.82
CA ASN A 388 -8.37 -5.66 17.18
C ASN A 388 -9.72 -4.96 17.31
N GLY A 389 -10.64 -5.25 16.40
CA GLY A 389 -12.02 -4.81 16.52
C GLY A 389 -12.97 -5.99 16.77
N ALA A 390 -14.25 -5.79 16.47
CA ALA A 390 -15.30 -6.74 16.85
C ALA A 390 -15.40 -7.94 15.90
N SER A 391 -14.92 -7.78 14.67
CA SER A 391 -15.20 -8.65 13.53
C SER A 391 -13.97 -9.36 12.95
N GLY A 392 -12.74 -8.99 13.32
CA GLY A 392 -11.52 -9.67 12.84
C GLY A 392 -10.30 -9.64 13.79
N SER A 393 -9.47 -10.69 13.72
CA SER A 393 -8.10 -10.68 14.28
C SER A 393 -7.22 -9.70 13.51
N GLY A 394 -6.25 -9.08 14.19
CA GLY A 394 -5.26 -8.21 13.56
C GLY A 394 -3.95 -8.95 13.30
N GLU A 395 -3.57 -9.18 12.03
CA GLU A 395 -2.23 -9.67 11.64
C GLU A 395 -1.50 -8.64 10.78
N TYR A 396 -0.44 -8.03 11.31
CA TYR A 396 0.32 -7.01 10.59
C TYR A 396 1.81 -7.33 10.51
N LYS A 397 2.43 -7.03 9.36
CA LYS A 397 3.85 -7.27 9.09
C LYS A 397 4.55 -5.96 8.77
N LEU A 398 5.12 -5.33 9.80
CA LEU A 398 5.83 -4.06 9.70
C LEU A 398 7.31 -4.33 9.39
N ASN A 399 7.80 -3.74 8.31
CA ASN A 399 9.18 -3.85 7.86
C ASN A 399 9.77 -2.45 7.66
N ASN A 400 10.87 -2.14 8.34
CA ASN A 400 11.52 -0.83 8.26
C ASN A 400 10.54 0.33 8.50
N CYS A 401 9.71 0.21 9.55
CA CYS A 401 8.73 1.22 9.92
C CYS A 401 9.23 2.05 11.12
N ILE A 402 8.86 3.32 11.16
CA ILE A 402 9.35 4.28 12.15
C ILE A 402 8.18 5.00 12.83
N GLY A 403 8.26 5.15 14.15
CA GLY A 403 7.44 6.04 14.95
C GLY A 403 8.32 6.97 15.79
N ILE A 404 8.24 8.28 15.59
CA ILE A 404 9.00 9.25 16.39
C ILE A 404 8.19 10.46 16.88
N ASN A 405 8.50 10.92 18.09
CA ASN A 405 7.99 12.17 18.69
C ASN A 405 6.46 12.27 18.85
N ALA A 406 5.78 11.14 19.03
CA ALA A 406 4.35 11.13 19.35
C ALA A 406 4.05 11.93 20.64
N GLY A 407 2.84 12.47 20.76
CA GLY A 407 2.36 13.11 21.99
C GLY A 407 2.09 12.10 23.11
N ARG A 408 1.70 10.87 22.76
CA ARG A 408 1.49 9.74 23.66
C ARG A 408 2.49 8.62 23.39
N TYR A 409 2.20 7.67 22.50
CA TYR A 409 3.06 6.53 22.22
C TYR A 409 3.52 6.51 20.76
N ASN A 410 4.75 6.06 20.53
CA ASN A 410 5.20 5.79 19.16
C ASN A 410 4.56 4.52 18.61
N LEU A 411 4.32 3.53 19.46
CA LEU A 411 3.53 2.36 19.16
C LEU A 411 2.66 2.00 20.36
N ARG A 412 1.37 1.94 20.12
CA ARG A 412 0.37 1.46 21.07
C ARG A 412 -0.25 0.18 20.52
N ILE A 413 -0.19 -0.89 21.29
CA ILE A 413 -0.87 -2.15 20.96
C ILE A 413 -1.90 -2.41 22.04
N GLU A 414 -3.16 -2.54 21.63
CA GLU A 414 -4.26 -2.76 22.56
C GLU A 414 -5.10 -3.96 22.14
N GLY A 415 -5.26 -4.89 23.08
CA GLY A 415 -6.36 -5.84 23.00
C GLY A 415 -7.69 -5.12 23.19
N SER A 416 -8.76 -5.66 22.62
CA SER A 416 -10.12 -5.23 22.87
C SER A 416 -10.86 -6.27 23.71
N THR A 417 -12.09 -5.97 24.13
CA THR A 417 -12.93 -6.98 24.79
C THR A 417 -13.46 -8.04 23.82
N ALA A 418 -13.40 -7.80 22.50
CA ALA A 418 -13.80 -8.75 21.47
C ALA A 418 -12.85 -9.96 21.45
N ASN A 419 -13.39 -11.17 21.22
CA ASN A 419 -12.68 -12.44 21.38
C ASN A 419 -11.71 -12.77 20.24
N GLN A 420 -10.80 -11.85 19.94
CA GLN A 420 -9.88 -11.92 18.80
C GLN A 420 -8.49 -11.42 19.21
N ALA A 421 -7.46 -12.12 18.75
CA ALA A 421 -6.09 -11.78 19.05
C ALA A 421 -5.56 -10.74 18.04
N VAL A 422 -4.75 -9.82 18.54
CA VAL A 422 -3.77 -9.09 17.74
C VAL A 422 -2.49 -9.91 17.76
N GLU A 423 -1.92 -10.15 16.58
CA GLU A 423 -0.66 -10.85 16.34
C GLU A 423 0.15 -10.03 15.33
N SER A 424 1.43 -9.76 15.57
CA SER A 424 2.16 -8.84 14.68
C SER A 424 3.65 -9.10 14.64
N TYR A 425 4.22 -8.84 13.47
CA TYR A 425 5.62 -9.02 13.16
C TYR A 425 6.25 -7.67 12.86
N PHE A 426 7.31 -7.32 13.61
CA PHE A 426 8.04 -6.09 13.47
C PHE A 426 9.48 -6.41 13.10
N ASN A 427 9.91 -6.01 11.92
CA ASN A 427 11.25 -6.28 11.42
C ASN A 427 11.96 -4.95 11.12
N GLN A 428 13.08 -4.72 11.80
CA GLN A 428 13.85 -3.48 11.73
C GLN A 428 13.02 -2.20 11.98
N CYS A 429 12.06 -2.27 12.91
CA CYS A 429 11.20 -1.14 13.23
C CYS A 429 11.76 -0.29 14.37
N THR A 430 11.63 1.03 14.29
CA THR A 430 12.13 1.96 15.30
C THR A 430 10.99 2.79 15.89
N PHE A 431 10.77 2.67 17.19
CA PHE A 431 9.76 3.44 17.92
C PHE A 431 10.46 4.18 19.05
N THR A 432 10.66 5.48 18.90
CA THR A 432 11.52 6.23 19.82
C THR A 432 11.18 7.72 19.90
N ASN A 433 11.11 8.25 21.12
CA ASN A 433 10.95 9.68 21.35
C ASN A 433 12.30 10.38 21.58
N ALA A 434 12.42 11.61 21.11
CA ALA A 434 13.30 12.59 21.71
C ALA A 434 12.65 13.05 23.04
N GLN A 435 13.04 12.42 24.17
CA GLN A 435 12.61 12.68 25.55
C GLN A 435 11.44 13.67 25.71
N ARG A 436 10.22 13.22 25.39
CA ARG A 436 9.01 13.97 25.75
C ARG A 436 8.57 13.50 27.14
N THR A 437 8.23 14.48 27.96
CA THR A 437 7.68 14.25 29.29
C THR A 437 6.19 13.93 29.21
N ARG A 438 5.76 12.87 29.89
CA ARG A 438 4.38 12.68 30.33
C ARG A 438 4.14 13.53 31.57
N LEU A 439 3.18 14.46 31.48
CA LEU A 439 2.74 15.29 32.60
C LEU A 439 1.40 14.77 33.11
N LEU A 440 1.35 14.33 34.37
CA LEU A 440 0.13 13.90 35.04
C LEU A 440 -0.29 14.97 36.04
N THR A 441 -1.53 15.43 35.96
CA THR A 441 -2.04 16.43 36.89
C THR A 441 -2.49 15.77 38.19
N ILE A 442 -1.96 16.26 39.31
CA ILE A 442 -2.33 15.78 40.64
C ILE A 442 -3.74 16.27 40.95
N ASN A 443 -4.63 15.32 41.26
CA ASN A 443 -6.00 15.59 41.67
C ASN A 443 -6.09 15.85 43.19
N SER A 444 -5.40 15.06 43.99
CA SER A 444 -5.37 15.21 45.45
C SER A 444 -4.15 14.55 46.06
N ILE A 445 -3.71 15.08 47.20
CA ILE A 445 -2.73 14.45 48.09
C ILE A 445 -3.37 14.30 49.46
N VAL A 446 -3.34 13.09 50.01
CA VAL A 446 -3.90 12.76 51.34
C VAL A 446 -2.93 11.89 52.13
N ASP A 447 -3.02 11.95 53.45
CA ASP A 447 -2.22 11.11 54.34
C ASP A 447 -2.60 9.62 54.21
N ILE A 448 -1.60 8.73 54.32
CA ILE A 448 -1.80 7.28 54.43
C ILE A 448 -1.50 6.83 55.87
N ASP A 449 -0.35 7.23 56.41
CA ASP A 449 0.21 6.70 57.64
C ASP A 449 1.14 7.68 58.40
N GLY A 450 1.14 8.96 58.02
CA GLY A 450 1.98 10.02 58.57
C GLY A 450 3.40 10.09 58.01
N SER A 451 3.87 9.05 57.30
CA SER A 451 5.20 8.99 56.67
C SER A 451 5.17 8.83 55.16
N ASN A 452 4.00 8.46 54.62
CA ASN A 452 3.72 8.37 53.20
C ASN A 452 2.44 9.16 52.88
N VAL A 453 2.41 9.75 51.68
CA VAL A 453 1.20 10.40 51.16
C VAL A 453 0.72 9.68 49.91
N LYS A 454 -0.61 9.60 49.78
CA LYS A 454 -1.28 9.11 48.58
C LYS A 454 -1.49 10.27 47.63
N VAL A 455 -1.01 10.13 46.40
CA VAL A 455 -1.24 11.06 45.29
C VAL A 455 -2.25 10.41 44.35
N THR A 456 -3.37 11.09 44.09
CA THR A 456 -4.43 10.65 43.18
C THR A 456 -4.40 11.47 41.90
N PHE A 457 -4.72 10.83 40.77
CA PHE A 457 -4.83 11.44 39.44
C PHE A 457 -6.25 11.27 38.88
N THR A 458 -6.64 12.10 37.91
CA THR A 458 -7.93 11.95 37.21
C THR A 458 -7.90 10.94 36.06
N THR A 459 -6.71 10.44 35.71
CA THR A 459 -6.46 9.51 34.60
C THR A 459 -5.44 8.47 35.02
N ASP A 460 -5.38 7.35 34.29
CA ASP A 460 -4.38 6.32 34.49
C ASP A 460 -2.96 6.92 34.46
N HIS A 461 -2.19 6.69 35.52
CA HIS A 461 -0.86 7.28 35.69
C HIS A 461 0.25 6.45 35.03
N LEU A 462 0.01 5.16 34.77
CA LEU A 462 0.94 4.25 34.07
C LEU A 462 2.34 4.17 34.71
N LEU A 463 2.37 4.28 36.04
CA LEU A 463 3.53 4.11 36.92
C LEU A 463 3.47 2.72 37.54
N PHE A 464 4.56 2.28 38.14
CA PHE A 464 4.67 0.97 38.75
C PHE A 464 5.37 1.02 40.10
N ASP A 465 5.19 -0.04 40.88
CA ASP A 465 5.76 -0.16 42.21
C ASP A 465 7.29 -0.10 42.18
N GLY A 466 7.88 0.78 42.98
CA GLY A 466 9.32 1.01 43.01
C GLY A 466 9.85 1.86 41.86
N GLN A 467 9.00 2.50 41.04
CA GLN A 467 9.49 3.43 40.01
C GLN A 467 10.20 4.61 40.64
N GLY A 468 11.50 4.77 40.34
CA GLY A 468 12.32 5.93 40.71
C GLY A 468 12.23 7.06 39.68
N ASP A 469 12.89 8.19 39.99
CA ASP A 469 12.94 9.40 39.16
C ASP A 469 11.56 9.94 38.77
N VAL A 470 10.55 9.71 39.62
CA VAL A 470 9.22 10.31 39.49
C VAL A 470 9.28 11.70 40.10
N ASN A 471 9.30 12.72 39.24
CA ASN A 471 9.46 14.11 39.67
C ASN A 471 8.09 14.73 39.94
N VAL A 472 7.80 15.00 41.21
CA VAL A 472 6.63 15.76 41.65
C VAL A 472 7.01 17.24 41.66
N THR A 473 6.19 18.09 41.05
CA THR A 473 6.45 19.53 40.90
C THR A 473 5.19 20.37 41.08
N GLY A 474 5.36 21.62 41.51
CA GLY A 474 4.27 22.60 41.62
C GLY A 474 3.37 22.42 42.84
N THR A 475 3.67 21.43 43.69
CA THR A 475 2.97 21.15 44.95
C THR A 475 3.50 21.97 46.13
N THR A 476 4.68 22.59 45.97
CA THR A 476 5.43 23.34 47.00
C THR A 476 5.95 22.48 48.16
N SER A 477 5.09 21.67 48.78
CA SER A 477 5.38 20.85 49.97
C SER A 477 5.91 19.45 49.64
N TYR A 478 5.63 18.94 48.45
CA TYR A 478 5.98 17.59 48.01
C TYR A 478 6.80 17.61 46.72
N ASP A 479 7.44 18.74 46.41
CA ASP A 479 8.28 18.85 45.20
C ASP A 479 9.59 18.08 45.39
N GLY A 480 9.88 17.17 44.46
CA GLY A 480 11.05 16.32 44.56
C GLY A 480 10.96 15.07 43.69
N ASN A 481 12.05 14.29 43.70
CA ASN A 481 12.11 13.00 43.04
C ASN A 481 11.81 11.89 44.05
N TYR A 482 10.86 11.03 43.71
CA TYR A 482 10.41 9.95 44.57
C TYR A 482 10.60 8.58 43.91
N THR A 483 10.90 7.60 44.74
CA THR A 483 10.55 6.21 44.45
C THR A 483 9.13 5.98 44.94
N ILE A 484 8.25 5.56 44.06
CA ILE A 484 6.82 5.47 44.37
C ILE A 484 6.43 4.05 44.72
N ALA A 485 5.34 3.89 45.48
CA ALA A 485 4.65 2.63 45.61
C ALA A 485 3.32 2.66 44.83
N TYR A 486 3.03 1.60 44.08
CA TYR A 486 1.81 1.51 43.28
C TYR A 486 0.62 1.16 44.18
N ILE A 487 -0.50 1.88 44.04
CA ILE A 487 -1.75 1.57 44.77
C ILE A 487 -2.83 1.08 43.79
N SER A 488 -3.12 1.89 42.77
CA SER A 488 -4.11 1.60 41.73
C SER A 488 -3.76 2.39 40.47
N ASP A 489 -4.41 2.15 39.33
CA ASP A 489 -4.10 2.85 38.07
C ASP A 489 -4.22 4.38 38.17
N THR A 490 -4.90 4.90 39.20
CA THR A 490 -5.10 6.34 39.45
C THR A 490 -4.47 6.83 40.75
N GLU A 491 -3.76 5.98 41.49
CA GLU A 491 -3.22 6.31 42.80
C GLU A 491 -1.82 5.73 43.02
N ILE A 492 -0.93 6.55 43.55
CA ILE A 492 0.40 6.15 44.01
C ILE A 492 0.62 6.59 45.45
N SER A 493 1.57 5.95 46.13
CA SER A 493 2.14 6.40 47.39
C SER A 493 3.53 6.97 47.13
N ILE A 494 3.86 8.08 47.75
CA ILE A 494 5.23 8.61 47.79
C ILE A 494 5.70 8.73 49.25
N PRO A 495 6.98 8.43 49.53
CA PRO A 495 7.54 8.53 50.88
C PRO A 495 7.77 9.99 51.26
N ALA A 496 6.76 10.61 51.85
CA ALA A 496 6.80 11.98 52.36
C ALA A 496 5.91 12.11 53.60
N THR A 497 6.38 12.87 54.59
CA THR A 497 5.56 13.26 55.74
C THR A 497 4.40 14.13 55.26
N TYR A 498 3.19 13.81 55.70
CA TYR A 498 2.00 14.57 55.35
C TYR A 498 2.00 15.96 55.99
N LEU A 499 1.74 17.00 55.19
CA LEU A 499 1.75 18.40 55.62
C LEU A 499 0.39 19.10 55.45
N SER A 500 -0.34 18.81 54.37
CA SER A 500 -1.66 19.39 54.09
C SER A 500 -2.41 18.65 52.99
N ASP A 501 -3.74 18.76 53.00
CA ASP A 501 -4.64 18.23 51.96
C ASP A 501 -4.62 19.14 50.73
N GLY A 502 -4.81 18.56 49.55
CA GLY A 502 -5.21 19.32 48.36
C GLY A 502 -4.11 20.11 47.63
N ALA A 503 -2.88 19.61 47.59
CA ALA A 503 -1.83 20.23 46.78
C ALA A 503 -2.13 20.12 45.27
N SER A 504 -2.15 21.26 44.56
CA SER A 504 -2.13 21.31 43.09
C SER A 504 -0.72 21.06 42.58
N GLY A 505 -0.53 20.31 41.49
CA GLY A 505 0.79 20.08 40.93
C GLY A 505 0.79 19.07 39.80
N GLN A 506 1.99 18.67 39.37
CA GLN A 506 2.19 17.72 38.30
C GLN A 506 3.22 16.67 38.68
N VAL A 507 3.07 15.49 38.08
CA VAL A 507 4.12 14.48 38.05
C VAL A 507 4.68 14.42 36.62
N ASP A 508 5.97 14.70 36.50
CA ASP A 508 6.78 14.71 35.28
C ASP A 508 7.62 13.43 35.20
N MET A 509 7.55 12.74 34.06
CA MET A 509 8.39 11.58 33.76
C MET A 509 8.56 11.38 32.25
N PRO A 510 9.57 10.62 31.81
CA PRO A 510 9.67 10.20 30.40
C PRO A 510 8.42 9.44 29.95
N ASN A 511 7.93 9.73 28.74
CA ASN A 511 6.81 9.00 28.18
C ASN A 511 7.23 7.63 27.61
N TRP A 512 6.29 6.69 27.51
CA TRP A 512 6.55 5.37 26.93
C TRP A 512 6.63 5.46 25.41
N ASP A 513 7.60 4.79 24.79
CA ASP A 513 7.67 4.70 23.33
C ASP A 513 6.72 3.62 22.82
N VAL A 514 6.80 2.44 23.42
CA VAL A 514 5.96 1.29 23.11
C VAL A 514 5.14 0.94 24.33
N PHE A 515 3.82 0.94 24.18
CA PHE A 515 2.85 0.56 25.19
C PHE A 515 1.99 -0.60 24.70
N ILE A 516 1.91 -1.66 25.49
CA ILE A 516 1.11 -2.85 25.20
C ILE A 516 0.18 -3.11 26.39
N ASP A 517 -1.12 -3.21 26.13
CA ASP A 517 -2.10 -3.54 27.18
C ASP A 517 -3.28 -4.36 26.65
N VAL A 518 -3.96 -5.00 27.58
CA VAL A 518 -5.23 -5.70 27.41
C VAL A 518 -6.19 -5.16 28.48
N PRO A 519 -7.44 -4.82 28.14
CA PRO A 519 -8.42 -4.30 29.09
C PRO A 519 -8.55 -5.21 30.31
N SER A 520 -8.70 -4.61 31.50
CA SER A 520 -8.94 -5.34 32.74
C SER A 520 -10.13 -6.31 32.59
N GLY A 521 -9.93 -7.58 32.97
CA GLY A 521 -10.95 -8.63 32.86
C GLY A 521 -11.01 -9.36 31.51
N ALA A 522 -10.24 -8.94 30.51
CA ALA A 522 -10.04 -9.72 29.28
C ALA A 522 -8.80 -10.62 29.40
N ASP A 523 -8.89 -11.85 28.86
CA ASP A 523 -7.78 -12.81 28.91
C ASP A 523 -6.66 -12.41 27.93
N PRO A 524 -5.44 -12.07 28.41
CA PRO A 524 -4.35 -11.66 27.54
C PRO A 524 -4.00 -12.67 26.44
N ILE A 525 -4.16 -13.97 26.70
CA ILE A 525 -3.84 -15.06 25.77
C ILE A 525 -4.58 -14.92 24.44
N THR A 526 -5.81 -14.42 24.50
CA THR A 526 -6.72 -14.36 23.35
C THR A 526 -6.86 -12.95 22.79
N ARG A 527 -6.07 -11.98 23.27
CA ARG A 527 -6.21 -10.55 22.92
C ARG A 527 -4.95 -9.93 22.36
N VAL A 528 -3.81 -10.16 22.99
CA VAL A 528 -2.50 -9.70 22.52
C VAL A 528 -1.54 -10.86 22.67
N ASN A 529 -1.32 -11.56 21.54
CA ASN A 529 -0.56 -12.79 21.45
C ASN A 529 0.44 -12.73 20.30
N ASP A 530 1.45 -13.58 20.32
CA ASP A 530 2.37 -13.84 19.20
C ASP A 530 2.90 -12.57 18.53
N MET A 531 3.50 -11.74 19.38
CA MET A 531 4.21 -10.54 18.96
C MET A 531 5.68 -10.86 18.74
N PHE A 532 6.21 -10.49 17.58
CA PHE A 532 7.59 -10.76 17.21
C PHE A 532 8.30 -9.49 16.79
N PHE A 533 9.14 -8.95 17.66
CA PHE A 533 10.04 -7.84 17.36
C PHE A 533 11.42 -8.38 16.99
N ASN A 534 11.88 -8.07 15.79
CA ASN A 534 13.18 -8.49 15.27
C ASN A 534 14.00 -7.27 14.82
N GLY A 535 15.08 -6.98 15.54
CA GLY A 535 15.92 -5.80 15.30
C GLY A 535 15.20 -4.47 15.58
N GLY A 536 15.80 -3.37 15.15
CA GLY A 536 15.26 -2.03 15.36
C GLY A 536 15.60 -1.43 16.73
N ASN A 537 14.85 -0.40 17.16
CA ASN A 537 15.18 0.38 18.36
C ASN A 537 13.94 0.87 19.12
N ILE A 538 13.95 0.67 20.45
CA ILE A 538 12.95 1.16 21.41
C ILE A 538 13.69 1.70 22.63
N ASN A 539 13.34 2.91 23.14
CA ASN A 539 13.99 3.43 24.35
C ASN A 539 13.21 3.06 25.62
N TYR A 540 11.90 3.29 25.62
CA TYR A 540 11.01 3.06 26.77
C TYR A 540 9.91 2.06 26.38
N LEU A 541 9.99 0.84 26.91
CA LEU A 541 9.03 -0.24 26.67
C LEU A 541 8.20 -0.49 27.93
N TYR A 542 6.87 -0.50 27.79
CA TYR A 542 5.96 -0.98 28.83
C TYR A 542 4.95 -1.99 28.26
N ILE A 543 4.97 -3.19 28.83
CA ILE A 543 3.95 -4.22 28.61
C ILE A 543 3.13 -4.34 29.90
N LYS A 544 1.97 -3.69 29.94
CA LYS A 544 1.08 -3.71 31.12
C LYS A 544 0.41 -5.07 31.26
N ARG A 545 -0.19 -5.58 30.18
CA ARG A 545 -0.75 -6.95 30.09
C ARG A 545 -0.49 -7.53 28.70
N GLY A 546 -0.10 -8.80 28.63
CA GLY A 546 0.17 -9.44 27.34
C GLY A 546 0.69 -10.87 27.45
N TYR A 547 0.60 -11.62 26.36
CA TYR A 547 1.01 -13.01 26.28
C TYR A 547 1.86 -13.25 25.03
N SER A 548 2.89 -14.11 25.11
CA SER A 548 3.75 -14.50 23.95
C SER A 548 4.31 -13.29 23.18
N ILE A 549 5.18 -12.51 23.83
CA ILE A 549 5.78 -11.31 23.23
C ILE A 549 7.30 -11.49 23.21
N ASN A 550 7.87 -11.40 22.02
CA ASN A 550 9.26 -11.78 21.79
C ASN A 550 10.05 -10.61 21.20
N PHE A 551 11.23 -10.33 21.79
CA PHE A 551 12.18 -9.33 21.31
C PHE A 551 13.51 -10.00 20.96
N PHE A 552 13.81 -10.09 19.66
CA PHE A 552 15.01 -10.72 19.12
C PHE A 552 15.91 -9.66 18.48
N GLY A 553 17.05 -9.37 19.09
CA GLY A 553 17.99 -8.38 18.57
C GLY A 553 17.48 -6.93 18.55
N THR A 554 16.27 -6.68 19.04
CA THR A 554 15.71 -5.32 19.19
C THR A 554 16.53 -4.55 20.21
N ARG A 555 17.01 -3.37 19.84
CA ARG A 555 17.80 -2.54 20.74
C ARG A 555 16.89 -1.85 21.76
N LEU A 556 17.00 -2.25 23.02
CA LEU A 556 16.28 -1.67 24.16
C LEU A 556 17.25 -0.78 24.96
N LYS A 557 16.96 0.53 25.10
CA LYS A 557 17.97 1.49 25.60
C LYS A 557 17.79 1.99 27.02
N SER A 558 16.58 2.38 27.44
CA SER A 558 16.42 3.21 28.64
C SER A 558 15.63 2.50 29.73
N GLN A 559 14.50 1.89 29.39
CA GLN A 559 13.64 1.24 30.38
C GLN A 559 12.82 0.11 29.78
N ILE A 560 12.69 -0.98 30.55
CA ILE A 560 11.76 -2.08 30.29
C ILE A 560 10.90 -2.25 31.52
N GLN A 561 9.59 -2.19 31.33
CA GLN A 561 8.60 -2.40 32.37
C GLN A 561 7.62 -3.50 31.96
N LEU A 562 7.33 -4.40 32.89
CA LEU A 562 6.36 -5.49 32.72
C LEU A 562 5.33 -5.45 33.85
N GLY A 563 4.05 -5.66 33.52
CA GLY A 563 2.95 -5.85 34.47
C GLY A 563 2.51 -7.32 34.53
N GLU A 564 1.24 -7.59 34.25
CA GLU A 564 0.69 -8.95 34.22
C GLU A 564 1.01 -9.62 32.87
N VAL A 565 2.17 -10.26 32.80
CA VAL A 565 2.69 -10.85 31.56
C VAL A 565 2.94 -12.35 31.69
N ASN A 566 2.92 -13.05 30.55
CA ASN A 566 3.35 -14.45 30.48
C ASN A 566 3.95 -14.77 29.10
N ARG A 567 4.96 -15.65 29.08
CA ARG A 567 5.76 -16.01 27.89
C ARG A 567 6.36 -14.78 27.17
N VAL A 568 6.89 -13.82 27.92
CA VAL A 568 7.65 -12.71 27.35
C VAL A 568 9.13 -13.11 27.26
N MET A 569 9.72 -13.01 26.07
CA MET A 569 11.11 -13.38 25.85
C MET A 569 11.94 -12.21 25.34
N PHE A 570 13.12 -12.04 25.93
CA PHE A 570 14.14 -11.13 25.45
C PHE A 570 15.37 -11.93 25.00
N MET A 571 15.83 -11.70 23.77
CA MET A 571 17.17 -12.05 23.32
C MET A 571 17.85 -10.77 22.84
N ARG A 572 18.69 -10.19 23.68
CA ARG A 572 19.16 -8.82 23.48
C ARG A 572 20.63 -8.64 23.81
N GLN A 573 21.16 -7.49 23.44
CA GLN A 573 22.38 -6.97 24.06
C GLN A 573 21.95 -6.27 25.37
N SER A 574 22.55 -6.58 26.52
CA SER A 574 22.13 -5.98 27.82
C SER A 574 22.44 -4.48 27.92
N ARG A 575 23.31 -3.95 27.04
CA ARG A 575 23.79 -2.57 27.11
C ARG A 575 22.73 -1.57 26.61
N GLY A 576 21.94 -1.09 27.56
CA GLY A 576 21.13 0.12 27.43
C GLY A 576 21.98 1.39 27.64
N ARG A 577 21.55 2.52 27.06
CA ARG A 577 22.15 3.83 27.34
C ARG A 577 21.28 4.54 28.38
N MET A 578 21.70 4.52 29.65
CA MET A 578 21.17 5.40 30.68
C MET A 578 21.91 6.75 30.59
N VAL A 579 21.29 7.71 29.90
CA VAL A 579 21.69 9.11 29.72
C VAL A 579 23.13 9.33 29.17
N ASN A 580 24.21 8.86 29.80
CA ASN A 580 25.58 8.86 29.25
C ASN A 580 26.51 7.72 29.74
N SER A 581 26.01 6.72 30.48
CA SER A 581 26.79 5.54 30.88
C SER A 581 26.20 4.25 30.31
N PHE A 582 27.07 3.32 29.89
CA PHE A 582 26.66 1.98 29.50
C PHE A 582 26.45 1.13 30.75
N GLN A 583 25.21 0.77 31.05
CA GLN A 583 24.84 -0.06 32.18
C GLN A 583 23.91 -1.19 31.71
N ASP A 584 23.85 -2.26 32.51
CA ASP A 584 22.87 -3.32 32.31
C ASP A 584 21.45 -2.76 32.50
N LEU A 585 20.59 -3.01 31.53
CA LEU A 585 19.21 -2.53 31.56
C LEU A 585 18.31 -3.51 32.37
N PRO A 586 17.82 -3.14 33.56
CA PRO A 586 16.95 -4.01 34.36
C PRO A 586 15.57 -4.21 33.71
N ILE A 587 14.94 -5.35 34.01
CA ILE A 587 13.53 -5.62 33.74
C ILE A 587 12.77 -5.40 35.05
N ASN A 588 11.80 -4.50 35.06
CA ASN A 588 11.10 -4.07 36.26
C ASN A 588 9.61 -4.50 36.27
N GLY A 589 9.00 -4.53 37.47
CA GLY A 589 7.56 -4.75 37.69
C GLY A 589 7.11 -6.20 37.87
N ALA A 590 7.23 -7.02 36.82
CA ALA A 590 6.71 -8.39 36.85
C ALA A 590 7.69 -9.37 37.52
N ASN A 591 7.22 -10.09 38.53
CA ASN A 591 7.97 -11.16 39.21
C ASN A 591 7.70 -12.56 38.62
N THR A 592 7.02 -12.66 37.48
CA THR A 592 6.74 -13.92 36.77
C THR A 592 6.60 -13.67 35.27
N GLY A 593 6.61 -14.75 34.47
CA GLY A 593 6.12 -14.72 33.09
C GLY A 593 7.09 -14.24 32.01
N TRP A 594 8.37 -14.02 32.33
CA TRP A 594 9.38 -13.61 31.36
C TRP A 594 10.67 -14.44 31.41
N SER A 595 11.49 -14.34 30.36
CA SER A 595 12.85 -14.87 30.31
C SER A 595 13.77 -13.93 29.49
N ASP A 596 15.05 -13.88 29.83
CA ASP A 596 16.04 -13.02 29.18
C ASP A 596 17.31 -13.81 28.85
N ILE A 597 17.81 -13.66 27.63
CA ILE A 597 19.14 -14.10 27.20
C ILE A 597 19.89 -12.83 26.76
N ALA A 598 20.91 -12.45 27.51
CA ALA A 598 21.62 -11.19 27.27
C ALA A 598 23.11 -11.27 27.59
N TYR A 599 23.91 -10.47 26.88
CA TYR A 599 25.32 -10.24 27.22
C TYR A 599 25.44 -9.26 28.39
N LYS A 600 26.00 -9.67 29.53
CA LYS A 600 26.20 -8.87 30.75
C LYS A 600 27.69 -8.58 30.98
N ASP A 601 28.02 -7.39 31.46
CA ASP A 601 29.37 -7.03 31.88
C ASP A 601 29.45 -6.98 33.42
N SER A 602 30.53 -7.50 33.99
CA SER A 602 30.70 -7.56 35.46
C SER A 602 31.18 -6.25 36.08
N ASP A 603 31.84 -5.39 35.30
CA ASP A 603 32.27 -4.05 35.70
C ASP A 603 32.02 -3.08 34.53
N SER A 604 31.47 -1.90 34.79
CA SER A 604 31.15 -0.88 33.77
C SER A 604 32.38 -0.26 33.05
N ALA A 605 33.50 -0.98 32.96
CA ALA A 605 34.78 -0.58 32.39
C ALA A 605 35.27 -1.59 31.33
N ILE A 606 36.12 -1.13 30.40
CA ILE A 606 36.77 -1.98 29.39
C ILE A 606 37.87 -2.80 30.10
N ALA A 607 37.49 -3.88 30.76
CA ALA A 607 38.41 -4.87 31.31
C ALA A 607 38.35 -6.15 30.46
N ALA A 608 39.50 -6.68 30.05
CA ALA A 608 39.56 -7.95 29.33
C ALA A 608 38.96 -9.07 30.20
N GLY A 609 38.06 -9.89 29.64
CA GLY A 609 37.48 -11.06 30.31
C GLY A 609 36.31 -10.82 31.28
N GLY A 610 35.77 -9.60 31.36
CA GLY A 610 34.65 -9.26 32.26
C GLY A 610 33.23 -9.50 31.71
N GLY A 611 33.10 -9.91 30.44
CA GLY A 611 31.82 -10.17 29.80
C GLY A 611 31.29 -11.58 30.06
N SER A 612 29.97 -11.72 30.11
CA SER A 612 29.29 -13.01 30.26
C SER A 612 28.00 -13.07 29.44
N MET A 613 27.62 -14.27 28.99
CA MET A 613 26.27 -14.52 28.53
C MET A 613 25.42 -14.93 29.73
N ALA A 614 24.32 -14.22 29.97
CA ALA A 614 23.39 -14.49 31.04
C ALA A 614 22.08 -15.06 30.49
N ILE A 615 21.60 -16.13 31.13
CA ILE A 615 20.24 -16.66 30.96
C ILE A 615 19.52 -16.40 32.27
N SER A 616 18.43 -15.64 32.22
CA SER A 616 17.73 -15.13 33.41
C SER A 616 16.24 -15.37 33.34
N SER A 617 15.63 -15.55 34.50
CA SER A 617 14.18 -15.63 34.67
C SER A 617 13.77 -14.89 35.96
N PRO A 618 12.50 -14.48 36.10
CA PRO A 618 12.07 -13.70 37.24
C PRO A 618 12.33 -14.39 38.56
N ASN A 619 12.63 -13.59 39.58
CA ASN A 619 12.76 -14.06 40.94
C ASN A 619 11.36 -14.34 41.51
N ASN A 620 10.92 -15.59 41.48
CA ASN A 620 9.70 -15.99 42.17
C ASN A 620 10.00 -16.19 43.65
N ALA A 621 9.74 -15.17 44.48
CA ALA A 621 9.84 -15.28 45.94
C ALA A 621 8.89 -16.34 46.54
N ILE A 622 7.92 -16.86 45.77
CA ILE A 622 6.97 -17.91 46.16
C ILE A 622 7.27 -19.18 45.37
N VAL A 623 8.21 -20.00 45.85
CA VAL A 623 8.41 -21.36 45.34
C VAL A 623 7.14 -22.16 45.64
N SER A 624 6.24 -22.30 44.67
CA SER A 624 5.05 -23.15 44.83
C SER A 624 5.48 -24.61 44.96
N ASN A 625 4.68 -25.40 45.68
CA ASN A 625 4.98 -26.75 46.21
C ASN A 625 5.37 -27.85 45.19
N ASN A 626 5.67 -27.52 43.93
CA ASN A 626 6.21 -28.44 42.91
C ASN A 626 7.27 -27.80 41.98
N GLY A 627 7.81 -26.62 42.31
CA GLY A 627 8.84 -25.96 41.51
C GLY A 627 10.25 -26.45 41.86
N LEU A 628 10.96 -27.03 40.88
CA LEU A 628 12.42 -27.20 40.92
C LEU A 628 13.09 -25.85 41.29
N PRO A 629 14.30 -25.83 41.90
CA PRO A 629 14.99 -24.59 42.22
C PRO A 629 15.05 -23.69 40.99
N THR A 630 14.41 -22.51 41.07
CA THR A 630 14.43 -21.54 39.99
C THR A 630 15.82 -20.95 39.94
N LEU A 631 16.57 -21.34 38.91
CA LEU A 631 17.81 -20.68 38.53
C LEU A 631 17.45 -19.24 38.16
N HIS A 632 17.80 -18.29 39.04
CA HIS A 632 17.49 -16.88 38.82
C HIS A 632 18.33 -16.34 37.66
N GLU A 633 19.62 -16.69 37.65
CA GLU A 633 20.56 -16.35 36.59
C GLU A 633 21.68 -17.40 36.46
N MET A 634 22.02 -17.77 35.24
CA MET A 634 23.26 -18.47 34.88
C MET A 634 24.11 -17.53 34.04
N ARG A 635 25.33 -17.24 34.51
CA ARG A 635 26.32 -16.49 33.74
C ARG A 635 27.40 -17.43 33.23
N VAL A 636 27.65 -17.39 31.93
CA VAL A 636 28.76 -18.08 31.27
C VAL A 636 29.78 -17.04 30.85
N ALA A 637 30.93 -17.02 31.53
CA ALA A 637 32.05 -16.14 31.27
C ALA A 637 33.28 -16.94 30.82
N GLU A 638 34.29 -16.26 30.28
CA GLU A 638 35.59 -16.88 29.94
C GLU A 638 36.27 -17.51 31.17
N THR A 639 35.97 -17.00 32.36
CA THR A 639 36.52 -17.42 33.65
C THR A 639 35.72 -18.53 34.34
N GLY A 640 34.56 -18.92 33.79
CA GLY A 640 33.76 -20.03 34.32
C GLY A 640 32.25 -19.81 34.23
N ILE A 641 31.50 -20.71 34.86
CA ILE A 641 30.03 -20.66 34.94
C ILE A 641 29.62 -20.31 36.37
N THR A 642 28.81 -19.27 36.53
CA THR A 642 28.22 -18.89 37.82
C THR A 642 26.73 -19.20 37.80
N PHE A 643 26.28 -19.93 38.82
CA PHE A 643 24.86 -20.17 39.09
C PHE A 643 24.44 -19.31 40.28
N THR A 644 23.52 -18.38 40.05
CA THR A 644 22.93 -17.57 41.13
C THR A 644 21.57 -18.18 41.47
N SER A 645 21.50 -18.99 42.53
CA SER A 645 20.25 -19.48 43.12
C SER A 645 19.80 -18.58 44.28
N ILE A 646 18.49 -18.50 44.52
CA ILE A 646 17.90 -17.73 45.63
C ILE A 646 18.33 -18.32 46.97
N ASP A 647 18.40 -19.66 47.05
CA ASP A 647 19.03 -20.36 48.15
C ASP A 647 20.53 -20.40 47.91
N LYS A 648 21.30 -19.72 48.76
CA LYS A 648 22.78 -19.73 48.73
C LYS A 648 23.38 -21.13 49.04
N PHE A 649 22.53 -22.12 49.30
CA PHE A 649 22.89 -23.49 49.67
C PHE A 649 22.27 -24.50 48.71
N ILE A 650 22.96 -25.62 48.50
CA ILE A 650 22.42 -26.78 47.78
C ILE A 650 21.24 -27.35 48.58
N LYS A 651 20.05 -27.39 47.99
CA LYS A 651 18.84 -28.02 48.57
C LYS A 651 18.69 -29.43 48.01
N LEU A 652 18.51 -30.41 48.89
CA LEU A 652 18.35 -31.83 48.55
C LEU A 652 16.93 -32.28 48.87
N ASP A 653 16.23 -32.86 47.88
CA ASP A 653 14.88 -33.39 48.07
C ASP A 653 14.90 -34.66 48.93
N ARG A 654 13.94 -34.76 49.85
CA ARG A 654 13.90 -35.81 50.87
C ARG A 654 12.85 -36.86 50.56
N ALA A 655 13.23 -38.13 50.54
CA ALA A 655 12.31 -39.25 50.33
C ALA A 655 12.31 -40.22 51.52
N SER A 656 11.15 -40.77 51.87
CA SER A 656 11.02 -41.73 52.98
C SER A 656 11.08 -43.17 52.48
N GLN A 657 11.84 -44.02 53.17
CA GLN A 657 11.91 -45.47 52.94
C GLN A 657 11.71 -46.19 54.26
N VAL A 658 11.00 -47.32 54.21
CA VAL A 658 10.85 -48.24 55.33
C VAL A 658 11.72 -49.44 55.03
N ILE A 659 12.50 -49.89 56.01
CA ILE A 659 13.28 -51.11 55.89
C ILE A 659 12.34 -52.29 55.61
N SER A 660 12.74 -53.14 54.68
CA SER A 660 12.10 -54.43 54.41
C SER A 660 13.17 -55.50 54.40
N VAL A 661 13.14 -56.42 55.37
CA VAL A 661 14.15 -57.49 55.56
C VAL A 661 15.59 -56.95 55.51
N GLY A 662 15.84 -55.82 56.16
CA GLY A 662 17.14 -55.16 56.20
C GLY A 662 17.57 -54.45 54.91
N VAL A 663 16.64 -54.16 54.00
CA VAL A 663 16.91 -53.50 52.71
C VAL A 663 16.08 -52.24 52.54
N ILE A 664 16.68 -51.20 51.95
CA ILE A 664 15.96 -50.07 51.34
C ILE A 664 16.39 -49.89 49.88
N THR A 665 15.60 -49.15 49.10
CA THR A 665 16.01 -48.70 47.76
C THR A 665 16.23 -47.19 47.79
N ALA A 666 17.44 -46.75 47.45
CA ALA A 666 17.77 -45.34 47.36
C ALA A 666 17.05 -44.74 46.15
N THR A 667 16.16 -43.78 46.39
CA THR A 667 15.42 -43.07 45.33
C THR A 667 15.86 -41.62 45.17
N ASN A 668 16.47 -41.03 46.20
CA ASN A 668 16.90 -39.63 46.25
C ASN A 668 18.21 -39.50 47.04
N THR A 669 18.95 -38.41 46.82
CA THR A 669 20.18 -38.08 47.56
C THR A 669 19.95 -37.92 49.06
N TYR A 670 18.76 -37.51 49.52
CA TYR A 670 18.44 -37.48 50.94
C TYR A 670 17.29 -38.45 51.27
N GLN A 671 17.60 -39.54 51.97
CA GLN A 671 16.64 -40.51 52.47
C GLN A 671 16.32 -40.32 53.95
N THR A 672 15.04 -40.38 54.30
CA THR A 672 14.58 -40.67 55.65
C THR A 672 14.30 -42.17 55.75
N THR A 673 14.97 -42.87 56.65
CA THR A 673 14.85 -44.32 56.81
C THR A 673 14.09 -44.64 58.09
N ASP A 674 13.09 -45.51 57.99
CA ASP A 674 12.25 -45.98 59.09
C ASP A 674 12.39 -47.50 59.28
N THR A 675 12.05 -47.98 60.47
CA THR A 675 12.14 -49.40 60.84
C THR A 675 11.00 -50.22 60.24
N GLU A 676 11.26 -51.50 59.94
CA GLU A 676 10.25 -52.44 59.47
C GLU A 676 9.13 -52.59 60.50
N GLY A 677 7.87 -52.47 60.03
CA GLY A 677 6.68 -52.57 60.89
C GLY A 677 6.60 -51.51 61.99
N ALA A 678 7.35 -50.41 61.89
CA ALA A 678 7.49 -49.39 62.94
C ALA A 678 8.04 -49.94 64.27
N SER A 679 8.89 -50.96 64.22
CA SER A 679 9.56 -51.56 65.38
C SER A 679 10.49 -50.57 66.10
N ALA A 680 10.78 -50.82 67.39
CA ALA A 680 11.64 -49.95 68.20
C ALA A 680 13.08 -49.86 67.67
N THR A 681 13.57 -50.93 67.04
CA THR A 681 14.90 -51.02 66.42
C THR A 681 14.83 -51.86 65.16
N ASP A 682 15.67 -51.57 64.18
CA ASP A 682 15.86 -52.42 63.00
C ASP A 682 17.24 -52.20 62.36
N ASP A 683 17.72 -53.20 61.61
CA ASP A 683 19.05 -53.21 61.01
C ASP A 683 18.96 -52.95 59.50
N LEU A 684 19.70 -51.96 59.01
CA LEU A 684 19.86 -51.71 57.57
C LEU A 684 21.16 -52.35 57.06
N ASN A 685 21.02 -53.34 56.19
CA ASN A 685 22.10 -54.14 55.62
C ASN A 685 22.43 -53.75 54.17
N THR A 686 21.41 -53.51 53.36
CA THR A 686 21.58 -53.32 51.91
C THR A 686 20.81 -52.10 51.44
N ILE A 687 21.46 -51.29 50.60
CA ILE A 687 20.83 -50.18 49.90
C ILE A 687 20.88 -50.50 48.41
N ASN A 688 19.72 -50.79 47.83
CA ASN A 688 19.58 -50.98 46.39
C ASN A 688 19.61 -49.63 45.65
N GLY A 689 20.12 -49.63 44.42
CA GLY A 689 20.39 -48.42 43.65
C GLY A 689 21.84 -47.94 43.79
N GLY A 690 22.15 -46.80 43.16
CA GLY A 690 23.50 -46.22 43.14
C GLY A 690 24.23 -46.41 41.80
N THR A 691 24.74 -45.31 41.26
CA THR A 691 25.76 -45.27 40.20
C THR A 691 27.09 -44.80 40.80
N ASP A 692 28.23 -45.19 40.19
CA ASP A 692 29.57 -44.80 40.66
C ASP A 692 29.67 -43.29 40.95
N GLY A 693 30.11 -42.94 42.16
CA GLY A 693 30.30 -41.55 42.61
C GLY A 693 29.07 -40.86 43.23
N GLU A 694 27.88 -41.45 43.18
CA GLU A 694 26.66 -40.84 43.75
C GLU A 694 26.73 -40.71 45.27
N ILE A 695 26.19 -39.60 45.79
CA ILE A 695 26.11 -39.31 47.23
C ILE A 695 24.71 -39.65 47.75
N LEU A 696 24.65 -40.26 48.94
CA LEU A 696 23.43 -40.55 49.67
C LEU A 696 23.56 -40.09 51.11
N ILE A 697 22.59 -39.32 51.59
CA ILE A 697 22.46 -38.87 52.97
C ILE A 697 21.28 -39.61 53.59
N LEU A 698 21.53 -40.32 54.67
CA LEU A 698 20.49 -41.00 55.45
C LEU A 698 20.19 -40.19 56.73
N SER A 699 18.91 -40.10 57.11
CA SER A 699 18.47 -39.72 58.46
C SER A 699 17.44 -40.72 58.99
N GLY A 700 17.36 -40.91 60.31
CA GLY A 700 16.32 -41.75 60.90
C GLY A 700 14.95 -41.06 60.88
N ALA A 701 13.87 -41.82 60.73
CA ALA A 701 12.51 -41.29 60.72
C ALA A 701 12.03 -40.84 62.11
N SER A 702 12.51 -41.47 63.19
CA SER A 702 12.15 -41.17 64.58
C SER A 702 13.30 -41.47 65.52
N SER A 703 13.39 -40.77 66.65
CA SER A 703 14.33 -41.13 67.73
C SER A 703 13.86 -42.31 68.58
N THR A 704 12.58 -42.71 68.45
CA THR A 704 12.00 -43.88 69.14
C THR A 704 12.05 -45.16 68.30
N ARG A 705 12.46 -45.06 67.02
CA ARG A 705 12.58 -46.16 66.07
C ARG A 705 13.97 -46.11 65.46
N VAL A 706 14.91 -46.79 66.11
CA VAL A 706 16.34 -46.66 65.81
C VAL A 706 16.70 -47.57 64.65
N VAL A 707 17.17 -46.97 63.56
CA VAL A 707 17.78 -47.69 62.44
C VAL A 707 19.27 -47.85 62.73
N THR A 708 19.75 -49.09 62.73
CA THR A 708 21.18 -49.41 62.84
C THR A 708 21.72 -49.78 61.47
N VAL A 709 22.53 -48.89 60.89
CA VAL A 709 23.21 -49.16 59.63
C VAL A 709 24.39 -50.08 59.89
N LYS A 710 24.44 -51.23 59.22
CA LYS A 710 25.39 -52.30 59.51
C LYS A 710 26.68 -52.15 58.72
N HIS A 711 27.81 -52.31 59.39
CA HIS A 711 29.12 -52.26 58.77
C HIS A 711 29.46 -53.61 58.10
N ASN A 712 29.82 -53.56 56.82
CA ASN A 712 30.29 -54.71 56.04
C ASN A 712 29.30 -55.89 56.01
N ILE A 713 28.01 -55.58 56.15
CA ILE A 713 26.89 -56.46 55.85
C ILE A 713 26.21 -55.89 54.61
N GLY A 714 25.76 -56.75 53.69
CA GLY A 714 25.20 -56.31 52.40
C GLY A 714 26.22 -55.51 51.58
N ASN A 715 25.86 -54.29 51.19
CA ASN A 715 26.68 -53.41 50.36
C ASN A 715 27.06 -52.09 51.05
N ILE A 716 27.20 -52.05 52.38
CA ILE A 716 27.51 -50.82 53.13
C ILE A 716 28.84 -50.94 53.87
N ARG A 717 29.73 -49.95 53.66
CA ARG A 717 31.05 -49.86 54.30
C ARG A 717 31.15 -48.59 55.15
N LEU A 718 30.93 -48.75 56.45
CA LEU A 718 31.10 -47.68 57.42
C LEU A 718 32.55 -47.50 57.87
N ASP A 719 32.92 -46.29 58.26
CA ASP A 719 34.25 -45.96 58.80
C ASP A 719 34.43 -46.57 60.21
N GLY A 720 35.66 -46.76 60.68
CA GLY A 720 35.95 -47.33 62.00
C GLY A 720 35.53 -48.79 62.20
N ALA A 721 35.06 -49.47 61.14
CA ALA A 721 34.62 -50.87 61.14
C ALA A 721 33.53 -51.19 62.19
N ALA A 722 32.64 -50.24 62.45
CA ALA A 722 31.57 -50.36 63.44
C ALA A 722 30.20 -49.96 62.87
N ASP A 723 29.16 -50.65 63.33
CA ASP A 723 27.77 -50.32 63.03
C ASP A 723 27.42 -48.90 63.50
N PHE A 724 26.45 -48.27 62.84
CA PHE A 724 25.98 -46.93 63.18
C PHE A 724 24.49 -46.91 63.50
N ALA A 725 24.17 -46.81 64.80
CA ALA A 725 22.81 -46.63 65.28
C ALA A 725 22.38 -45.15 65.21
N MET A 726 21.34 -44.85 64.45
CA MET A 726 20.80 -43.50 64.26
C MET A 726 19.92 -43.07 65.44
N THR A 727 20.45 -43.10 66.67
CA THR A 727 19.68 -42.92 67.91
C THR A 727 19.00 -41.56 68.04
N SER A 728 19.57 -40.51 67.43
CA SER A 728 18.94 -39.17 67.39
C SER A 728 17.88 -39.01 66.29
N GLY A 729 17.49 -40.09 65.61
CA GLY A 729 16.39 -40.12 64.64
C GLY A 729 16.54 -39.07 63.53
N PRO A 730 15.61 -38.09 63.41
CA PRO A 730 15.66 -37.04 62.39
C PRO A 730 16.88 -36.12 62.45
N ARG A 731 17.67 -36.16 63.54
CA ARG A 731 18.91 -35.38 63.69
C ARG A 731 20.17 -36.14 63.27
N SER A 732 20.11 -37.46 63.19
CA SER A 732 21.22 -38.29 62.72
C SER A 732 21.49 -38.03 61.24
N ARG A 733 22.76 -37.95 60.83
CA ARG A 733 23.17 -37.87 59.43
C ARG A 733 24.25 -38.91 59.15
N LEU A 734 24.06 -39.71 58.11
CA LEU A 734 25.10 -40.57 57.55
C LEU A 734 25.22 -40.26 56.06
N THR A 735 26.38 -39.79 55.63
CA THR A 735 26.67 -39.50 54.22
C THR A 735 27.51 -40.64 53.66
N LEU A 736 27.03 -41.24 52.57
CA LEU A 736 27.63 -42.34 51.86
C LEU A 736 27.93 -41.93 50.41
N GLN A 737 28.92 -42.56 49.79
CA GLN A 737 29.18 -42.52 48.35
C GLN A 737 29.19 -43.93 47.77
N TYR A 738 28.52 -44.14 46.65
CA TYR A 738 28.59 -45.42 45.96
C TYR A 738 29.90 -45.56 45.17
N ASP A 739 30.62 -46.65 45.37
CA ASP A 739 31.83 -47.01 44.61
C ASP A 739 31.63 -48.38 43.93
N SER A 740 31.52 -48.35 42.61
CA SER A 740 31.28 -49.51 41.77
C SER A 740 32.47 -50.46 41.70
N ARG A 741 33.69 -50.01 42.01
CA ARG A 741 34.90 -50.85 42.01
C ARG A 741 34.87 -51.88 43.14
N VAL A 742 34.18 -51.53 44.22
CA VAL A 742 33.98 -52.39 45.40
C VAL A 742 32.52 -52.80 45.58
N ASN A 743 31.60 -52.32 44.74
CA ASN A 743 30.15 -52.54 44.81
C ASN A 743 29.55 -52.18 46.18
N GLN A 744 29.99 -51.08 46.78
CA GLN A 744 29.58 -50.69 48.13
C GLN A 744 29.27 -49.19 48.25
N TRP A 745 28.34 -48.86 49.15
CA TRP A 745 28.14 -47.54 49.70
C TRP A 745 29.15 -47.30 50.82
N ILE A 746 30.12 -46.41 50.58
CA ILE A 746 31.21 -46.10 51.50
C ILE A 746 30.88 -44.83 52.29
N GLU A 747 31.07 -44.86 53.60
CA GLU A 747 30.89 -43.69 54.44
C GLU A 747 31.89 -42.57 54.12
N ILE A 748 31.37 -41.36 53.97
CA ILE A 748 32.13 -40.11 53.92
C ILE A 748 32.13 -39.43 55.29
N SER A 749 30.97 -39.39 55.96
CA SER A 749 30.82 -38.75 57.26
C SER A 749 29.58 -39.23 58.00
N ARG A 750 29.60 -39.14 59.33
CA ARG A 750 28.42 -39.36 60.17
C ARG A 750 28.30 -38.33 61.29
N SER A 751 27.08 -38.13 61.79
CA SER A 751 26.78 -37.37 63.01
C SER A 751 25.53 -37.94 63.69
N ASN A 752 25.54 -37.92 65.02
CA ASN A 752 24.48 -38.46 65.86
C ASN A 752 24.33 -37.59 67.11
N ALA A 753 23.92 -36.34 66.89
CA ALA A 753 23.80 -35.30 67.92
C ALA A 753 22.39 -35.18 68.49
#